data_AF-A0A2J6XWE7-F1
#
_entry.id   AF-A0A2J6XWE7-F1
#
_cell.length_a   1.000
_cell.length_b   1.000
_cell.length_c   1.000
_cell.angle_alpha   90.00
_cell.angle_beta   90.00
_cell.angle_gamma   90.00
#
_symmetry.space_group_name_H-M   'P 1'
#
loop_
_entity.id
_entity.type
_entity.pdbx_description
1 polymer ?
#
loop_
_entity_poly.entity_id
_entity_poly.type
_entity_poly.pdbx_seq_one_letter_code
_entity_poly.pdbx_strand_id
1 'polypeptide(L)'
;MRSICKEKIREDENFETYKIYFPSEDLVNELKERGIEAVYKGDQNILWDALITDLALKIRLEDKVKYIPFIHDEKLGTGDQRLANLYDDKNRFTITEDYAQKVTGAVYINQDISYGIFYAVPIEPHEYKNLGFHLSWISRKWRDYKKLLINDDSFTRAIESLGFTYNYHRVSQVTRLGPCANISALKKLFERNPQAEIYYLFSKSLGWYGIVPREAEDISLSSIYLDESNIKILLEKLFILGVRGTLKQIKNKNYRKRVIERAKKIRNWYKEIIFSNHNISIVDLHKYISKKIIEDLYKNDIELKFETTSNMFRITSKEEVKEDSYYFFDLSLRNPQLFAQAYNMALNKAGLHLKRMHIKNNTFSPPFFMEVFSIEKSRLILTRCNIEIKNDGISEVRLYSPHCTSTTLISKNSLSSACEFIKTLLDSERFPHGFSLIGKAGPFMAEMRKYPKILAVPELGSKYAPMVDYFLGELFRRGVEVPSSHLLRIRINLLDNLKYLGDTEIILPKYLSIFFGETVDPKDFSYSWRNIVDTIDKFLEIISNTQQGEYFHLAKIILAEKGIIDFERSHKYLKYKEKIKNSIGIIKEIKIPMEFLEELKNLIYEREKILNLLRERKKNSDKSLFDKRDLLEYKILFLFGVLIRGLLLVKESLIYINYRPYSLILYLLGDDFFKTLVNNAQFNLEEIKFKT
;
A
#
# COMPACT_ATOMS: atom_id res chain seq x y z
N MET A 1 -10.47 7.59 -38.40
CA MET A 1 -10.77 6.76 -37.21
C MET A 1 -9.44 6.32 -36.62
N ARG A 2 -9.02 6.90 -35.48
CA ARG A 2 -7.78 6.49 -34.80
C ARG A 2 -8.09 5.28 -33.91
N SER A 3 -7.18 4.31 -33.87
CA SER A 3 -7.36 3.06 -33.14
C SER A 3 -7.31 3.33 -31.63
N ILE A 4 -8.48 3.41 -31.00
CA ILE A 4 -8.62 3.30 -29.55
C ILE A 4 -8.43 1.83 -29.19
N CYS A 5 -7.39 1.51 -28.42
CA CYS A 5 -7.21 0.17 -27.88
C CYS A 5 -8.03 0.04 -26.60
N LYS A 6 -8.87 -1.01 -26.54
CA LYS A 6 -9.79 -1.26 -25.44
C LYS A 6 -9.55 -2.65 -24.89
N GLU A 7 -9.25 -2.73 -23.60
CA GLU A 7 -8.95 -3.97 -22.88
C GLU A 7 -10.02 -4.19 -21.81
N LYS A 8 -10.61 -5.39 -21.75
CA LYS A 8 -11.51 -5.75 -20.64
C LYS A 8 -10.64 -6.13 -19.43
N ILE A 9 -10.75 -5.35 -18.35
CA ILE A 9 -9.90 -5.55 -17.15
C ILE A 9 -10.67 -6.16 -15.98
N ARG A 10 -12.00 -6.08 -15.98
CA ARG A 10 -12.87 -6.75 -15.01
C ARG A 10 -14.18 -7.15 -15.67
N GLU A 11 -14.72 -8.28 -15.23
CA GLU A 11 -16.01 -8.79 -15.66
C GLU A 11 -16.74 -9.38 -14.46
N ASP A 12 -18.01 -9.04 -14.33
CA ASP A 12 -18.96 -9.59 -13.37
C ASP A 12 -20.25 -9.96 -14.13
N GLU A 13 -21.16 -10.66 -13.46
CA GLU A 13 -22.51 -10.93 -14.01
C GLU A 13 -23.28 -9.63 -14.31
N ASN A 14 -22.97 -8.52 -13.62
CA ASN A 14 -23.71 -7.26 -13.71
C ASN A 14 -23.04 -6.16 -14.56
N PHE A 15 -21.74 -6.26 -14.83
CA PHE A 15 -21.00 -5.21 -15.52
C PHE A 15 -19.70 -5.73 -16.14
N GLU A 16 -19.11 -4.89 -16.98
CA GLU A 16 -17.76 -5.02 -17.51
C GLU A 16 -17.01 -3.70 -17.30
N THR A 17 -15.77 -3.77 -16.82
CA THR A 17 -14.89 -2.61 -16.77
C THR A 17 -13.86 -2.70 -17.87
N TYR A 18 -13.78 -1.64 -18.66
CA TYR A 18 -12.88 -1.51 -19.78
C TYR A 18 -11.83 -0.45 -19.52
N LYS A 19 -10.59 -0.78 -19.85
CA LYS A 19 -9.49 0.15 -19.89
C LYS A 19 -9.30 0.63 -21.32
N ILE A 20 -9.32 1.94 -21.48
CA ILE A 20 -9.29 2.63 -22.76
C ILE A 20 -7.99 3.41 -22.85
N TYR A 21 -7.13 2.99 -23.77
CA TYR A 21 -5.84 3.61 -24.01
C TYR A 21 -5.95 4.63 -25.14
N PHE A 22 -5.41 5.82 -24.89
CA PHE A 22 -5.33 6.91 -25.86
C PHE A 22 -3.98 7.63 -25.74
N PRO A 23 -3.50 8.29 -26.81
CA PRO A 23 -2.34 9.16 -26.75
C PRO A 23 -2.52 10.24 -25.68
N SER A 24 -1.45 10.54 -24.93
CA SER A 24 -1.56 11.46 -23.78
C SER A 24 -1.89 12.90 -24.18
N GLU A 25 -1.57 13.27 -25.43
CA GLU A 25 -1.96 14.55 -26.04
C GLU A 25 -3.47 14.69 -26.27
N ASP A 26 -4.20 13.56 -26.35
CA ASP A 26 -5.63 13.55 -26.64
C ASP A 26 -6.50 13.60 -25.36
N LEU A 27 -5.90 13.64 -24.16
CA LEU A 27 -6.63 13.57 -22.87
C LEU A 27 -7.79 14.57 -22.78
N VAL A 28 -7.57 15.84 -23.14
CA VAL A 28 -8.61 16.88 -23.07
C VAL A 28 -9.77 16.58 -24.00
N ASN A 29 -9.49 16.10 -25.22
CA ASN A 29 -10.52 15.78 -26.19
C ASN A 29 -11.34 14.57 -25.71
N GLU A 30 -10.66 13.52 -25.24
CA GLU A 30 -11.32 12.32 -24.67
C GLU A 30 -12.22 12.65 -23.49
N LEU A 31 -11.79 13.54 -22.58
CA LEU A 31 -12.63 13.99 -21.47
C LEU A 31 -13.84 14.79 -21.95
N LYS A 32 -13.65 15.71 -22.91
CA LYS A 32 -14.74 16.55 -23.46
C LYS A 32 -15.76 15.75 -24.26
N GLU A 33 -15.32 14.80 -25.09
CA GLU A 33 -16.21 13.91 -25.84
C GLU A 33 -17.11 13.08 -24.92
N ARG A 34 -16.68 12.84 -23.69
CA ARG A 34 -17.42 12.12 -22.65
C ARG A 34 -18.21 13.03 -21.71
N GLY A 35 -18.26 14.33 -21.99
CA GLY A 35 -18.97 15.31 -21.17
C GLY A 35 -18.37 15.50 -19.77
N ILE A 36 -17.08 15.19 -19.58
CA ILE A 36 -16.42 15.39 -18.28
C ILE A 36 -16.04 16.86 -18.13
N GLU A 37 -16.61 17.50 -17.12
CA GLU A 37 -16.41 18.92 -16.80
C GLU A 37 -15.28 19.14 -15.79
N ALA A 38 -15.05 18.17 -14.89
CA ALA A 38 -14.09 18.30 -13.82
C ALA A 38 -13.32 17.01 -13.50
N VAL A 39 -12.01 17.15 -13.33
CA VAL A 39 -11.08 16.11 -12.87
C VAL A 39 -10.72 16.39 -11.41
N TYR A 40 -11.05 15.44 -10.54
CA TYR A 40 -10.67 15.47 -9.14
C TYR A 40 -9.47 14.55 -8.91
N LYS A 41 -8.53 14.97 -8.08
CA LYS A 41 -7.44 14.10 -7.64
C LYS A 41 -7.01 14.44 -6.24
N GLY A 42 -6.81 13.43 -5.41
CA GLY A 42 -6.20 13.67 -4.12
C GLY A 42 -5.60 12.44 -3.49
N ASP A 43 -4.72 12.71 -2.53
CA ASP A 43 -3.98 11.71 -1.77
C ASP A 43 -3.78 12.22 -0.32
N GLN A 44 -3.47 11.31 0.60
CA GLN A 44 -3.19 11.64 1.99
C GLN A 44 -1.75 12.17 2.15
N ASN A 45 -0.82 11.70 1.31
CA ASN A 45 0.57 12.13 1.31
C ASN A 45 0.97 12.73 -0.05
N ILE A 46 1.04 14.07 -0.13
CA ILE A 46 1.37 14.74 -1.40
C ILE A 46 2.80 14.47 -1.85
N LEU A 47 3.72 14.23 -0.91
CA LEU A 47 5.14 13.98 -1.17
C LEU A 47 5.44 12.56 -1.64
N TRP A 48 4.45 11.67 -1.58
CA TRP A 48 4.52 10.36 -2.19
C TRP A 48 4.31 10.50 -3.71
N ASP A 49 3.36 9.84 -4.34
CA ASP A 49 3.17 9.90 -5.80
C ASP A 49 2.20 10.99 -6.27
N ALA A 50 1.55 11.68 -5.33
CA ALA A 50 0.53 12.68 -5.67
C ALA A 50 1.12 13.86 -6.44
N LEU A 51 2.18 14.51 -5.95
CA LEU A 51 2.71 15.73 -6.57
C LEU A 51 3.12 15.54 -8.04
N ILE A 52 3.84 14.46 -8.36
CA ILE A 52 4.25 14.19 -9.75
C ILE A 52 3.06 13.90 -10.66
N THR A 53 2.06 13.18 -10.16
CA THR A 53 0.85 12.87 -10.91
C THR A 53 -0.09 14.08 -11.04
N ASP A 54 -0.13 14.96 -10.04
CA ASP A 54 -0.88 16.22 -10.07
C ASP A 54 -0.28 17.20 -11.08
N LEU A 55 1.06 17.29 -11.14
CA LEU A 55 1.76 18.10 -12.15
C LEU A 55 1.52 17.57 -13.57
N ALA A 56 1.56 16.25 -13.76
CA ALA A 56 1.26 15.63 -15.05
C ALA A 56 -0.16 15.95 -15.54
N LEU A 57 -1.16 15.90 -14.65
CA LEU A 57 -2.52 16.32 -14.99
C LEU A 57 -2.61 17.82 -15.28
N LYS A 58 -2.07 18.67 -14.40
CA LYS A 58 -2.17 20.13 -14.57
C LYS A 58 -1.59 20.59 -15.90
N ILE A 59 -0.44 20.04 -16.29
CA ILE A 59 0.19 20.34 -17.58
C ILE A 59 -0.67 19.84 -18.74
N ARG A 60 -1.22 18.62 -18.66
CA ARG A 60 -1.99 18.04 -19.77
C ARG A 60 -3.39 18.63 -19.94
N LEU A 61 -4.01 19.12 -18.86
CA LEU A 61 -5.35 19.69 -18.93
C LEU A 61 -5.34 21.15 -19.40
N GLU A 62 -4.24 21.90 -19.25
CA GLU A 62 -4.06 23.29 -19.74
C GLU A 62 -5.24 24.23 -19.43
N ASP A 63 -5.89 24.06 -18.28
CA ASP A 63 -7.11 24.79 -17.87
C ASP A 63 -8.32 24.64 -18.81
N LYS A 64 -8.25 23.72 -19.79
CA LYS A 64 -9.35 23.37 -20.72
C LYS A 64 -10.43 22.50 -20.08
N VAL A 65 -10.11 21.83 -18.96
CA VAL A 65 -11.00 21.04 -18.10
C VAL A 65 -10.70 21.43 -16.67
N LYS A 66 -11.73 21.62 -15.83
CA LYS A 66 -11.53 22.03 -14.43
C LYS A 66 -10.77 20.96 -13.68
N TYR A 67 -9.65 21.33 -13.06
CA TYR A 67 -8.84 20.41 -12.25
C TYR A 67 -8.86 20.82 -10.78
N ILE A 68 -9.17 19.86 -9.91
CA ILE A 68 -9.29 20.08 -8.46
C ILE A 68 -8.36 19.09 -7.75
N PRO A 69 -7.10 19.50 -7.48
CA PRO A 69 -6.21 18.76 -6.60
C PRO A 69 -6.61 18.97 -5.14
N PHE A 70 -6.58 17.91 -4.34
CA PHE A 70 -6.90 17.98 -2.92
C PHE A 70 -6.04 17.06 -2.06
N ILE A 71 -5.92 17.41 -0.79
CA ILE A 71 -5.35 16.57 0.26
C ILE A 71 -6.51 15.83 0.91
N HIS A 72 -6.43 14.50 0.95
CA HIS A 72 -7.38 13.70 1.70
C HIS A 72 -7.08 13.85 3.19
N ASP A 73 -7.84 14.73 3.83
CA ASP A 73 -7.66 15.15 5.22
C ASP A 73 -8.27 14.11 6.17
N GLU A 74 -7.72 12.89 6.05
CA GLU A 74 -8.06 11.75 6.90
C GLU A 74 -7.28 11.85 8.22
N LYS A 75 -7.54 10.94 9.17
CA LYS A 75 -6.67 10.77 10.34
C LYS A 75 -5.31 10.16 9.95
N LEU A 76 -4.31 10.34 10.82
CA LEU A 76 -3.12 9.48 10.76
C LEU A 76 -3.58 8.01 10.83
N GLY A 77 -2.92 7.16 10.05
CA GLY A 77 -3.26 5.75 10.07
C GLY A 77 -2.97 5.12 11.44
N THR A 78 -3.45 3.91 11.69
CA THR A 78 -3.55 3.36 13.05
C THR A 78 -2.31 2.56 13.42
N GLY A 79 -1.64 2.87 14.54
CA GLY A 79 -0.54 2.06 15.05
C GLY A 79 -0.99 0.69 15.58
N ASP A 80 -0.06 -0.26 15.70
CA ASP A 80 -0.34 -1.53 16.37
C ASP A 80 -0.46 -1.30 17.89
N GLN A 81 -1.70 -1.32 18.39
CA GLN A 81 -2.00 -1.08 19.82
C GLN A 81 -1.26 -2.04 20.76
N ARG A 82 -0.85 -3.23 20.29
CA ARG A 82 -0.08 -4.17 21.12
C ARG A 82 1.35 -3.69 21.37
N LEU A 83 1.89 -2.85 20.48
CA LEU A 83 3.19 -2.21 20.65
C LEU A 83 3.11 -0.95 21.51
N ALA A 84 1.93 -0.34 21.68
CA ALA A 84 1.74 0.94 22.37
C ALA A 84 2.42 0.98 23.75
N ASN A 85 2.26 -0.08 24.54
CA ASN A 85 2.83 -0.23 25.89
C ASN A 85 4.26 -0.81 25.91
N LEU A 86 4.83 -1.15 24.76
CA LEU A 86 6.15 -1.77 24.64
C LEU A 86 7.23 -0.81 24.14
N TYR A 87 6.85 0.31 23.53
CA TYR A 87 7.77 1.39 23.15
C TYR A 87 8.46 1.98 24.38
N ASP A 88 9.74 2.34 24.22
CA ASP A 88 10.59 2.75 25.33
C ASP A 88 10.32 4.19 25.80
N ASP A 89 9.84 5.06 24.91
CA ASP A 89 9.42 6.42 25.27
C ASP A 89 7.91 6.49 25.57
N LYS A 90 7.40 7.66 25.99
CA LYS A 90 5.97 7.95 26.20
C LYS A 90 5.43 8.99 25.21
N ASN A 91 6.10 9.18 24.08
CA ASN A 91 5.69 10.14 23.07
C ASN A 91 4.35 9.75 22.43
N ARG A 92 3.61 10.72 21.87
CA ARG A 92 2.31 10.50 21.21
C ARG A 92 2.43 9.68 19.92
N PHE A 93 3.44 9.97 19.10
CA PHE A 93 3.66 9.36 17.79
C PHE A 93 4.93 8.49 17.75
N THR A 94 4.99 7.55 16.81
CA THR A 94 6.17 6.69 16.56
C THR A 94 6.38 6.42 15.07
N ILE A 95 7.61 6.07 14.68
CA ILE A 95 7.95 5.62 13.32
C ILE A 95 7.83 4.09 13.25
N THR A 96 7.29 3.55 12.17
CA THR A 96 7.16 2.11 11.94
C THR A 96 7.43 1.76 10.46
N GLU A 97 7.72 0.49 10.19
CA GLU A 97 8.01 -0.09 8.86
C GLU A 97 6.94 -1.07 8.39
N ASP A 98 5.74 -1.00 8.98
CA ASP A 98 4.55 -1.80 8.64
C ASP A 98 4.36 -3.15 9.39
N TYR A 99 3.12 -3.69 9.34
CA TYR A 99 2.47 -4.86 9.96
C TYR A 99 3.26 -5.78 10.92
N ALA A 100 2.80 -5.94 12.17
CA ALA A 100 3.38 -6.92 13.11
C ALA A 100 2.63 -8.27 13.29
N GLN A 101 1.45 -8.52 12.66
CA GLN A 101 0.69 -9.79 12.88
C GLN A 101 -0.21 -10.31 11.74
N LYS A 102 -0.69 -11.56 11.97
CA LYS A 102 -1.26 -12.58 11.08
C LYS A 102 -2.39 -12.21 10.10
N VAL A 103 -3.40 -11.42 10.48
CA VAL A 103 -4.59 -11.20 9.62
C VAL A 103 -5.32 -9.88 9.92
N THR A 104 -5.20 -9.29 11.12
CA THR A 104 -5.89 -8.05 11.49
C THR A 104 -5.08 -7.22 12.47
N GLY A 105 -5.01 -5.91 12.20
CA GLY A 105 -4.20 -4.91 12.90
C GLY A 105 -3.35 -4.12 11.91
N ALA A 106 -3.94 -3.76 10.76
CA ALA A 106 -3.24 -3.05 9.71
C ALA A 106 -2.67 -1.74 10.28
N VAL A 107 -1.35 -1.62 10.19
CA VAL A 107 -0.68 -0.36 10.48
C VAL A 107 -0.88 0.49 9.24
N TYR A 108 -1.93 1.30 9.23
CA TYR A 108 -2.09 2.27 8.15
C TYR A 108 -1.07 3.38 8.39
N ILE A 109 -0.29 3.71 7.37
CA ILE A 109 0.68 4.78 7.43
C ILE A 109 0.32 5.74 6.31
N ASN A 110 0.01 6.97 6.69
CA ASN A 110 -0.41 8.01 5.75
C ASN A 110 0.64 9.12 5.65
N GLN A 111 1.67 9.09 6.51
CA GLN A 111 2.77 10.06 6.58
C GLN A 111 4.07 9.28 6.53
N ASP A 112 4.58 9.06 5.32
CA ASP A 112 5.63 8.09 5.05
C ASP A 112 6.68 8.57 4.04
N ILE A 113 7.74 7.78 3.94
CA ILE A 113 8.84 7.98 2.99
C ILE A 113 9.50 6.63 2.66
N SER A 114 10.00 6.51 1.43
CA SER A 114 10.86 5.40 1.04
C SER A 114 12.34 5.65 1.32
N TYR A 115 13.08 4.57 1.50
CA TYR A 115 14.54 4.54 1.63
C TYR A 115 15.19 4.54 0.24
N GLY A 116 15.04 5.63 -0.49
CA GLY A 116 15.49 5.77 -1.87
C GLY A 116 14.44 5.33 -2.90
N ILE A 117 14.88 5.08 -4.13
CA ILE A 117 14.02 4.76 -5.28
C ILE A 117 13.50 3.33 -5.16
N PHE A 118 14.41 2.39 -4.90
CA PHE A 118 14.11 0.97 -4.83
C PHE A 118 13.89 0.57 -3.36
N TYR A 119 12.65 0.68 -2.88
CA TYR A 119 12.21 0.08 -1.61
C TYR A 119 11.44 -1.21 -1.90
N ALA A 120 10.93 -1.90 -0.88
CA ALA A 120 10.14 -3.11 -1.09
C ALA A 120 8.78 -3.01 -0.37
N VAL A 121 7.70 -3.26 -1.11
CA VAL A 121 6.33 -3.22 -0.58
C VAL A 121 6.09 -4.38 0.40
N PRO A 122 5.14 -4.23 1.34
CA PRO A 122 4.73 -5.36 2.18
C PRO A 122 4.15 -6.50 1.32
N ILE A 123 4.41 -7.75 1.73
CA ILE A 123 3.84 -8.94 1.10
C ILE A 123 2.80 -9.53 2.05
N GLU A 124 1.54 -9.39 1.71
CA GLU A 124 0.43 -9.82 2.55
C GLU A 124 0.39 -11.36 2.67
N PRO A 125 0.00 -11.92 3.83
CA PRO A 125 -0.09 -13.37 4.01
C PRO A 125 -0.97 -14.11 2.99
N HIS A 126 -1.95 -13.42 2.40
CA HIS A 126 -2.81 -13.99 1.38
C HIS A 126 -2.07 -14.22 0.05
N GLU A 127 -1.01 -13.46 -0.25
CA GLU A 127 -0.20 -13.63 -1.47
C GLU A 127 0.57 -14.96 -1.43
N TYR A 128 1.12 -15.33 -0.27
CA TYR A 128 1.69 -16.67 -0.05
C TYR A 128 0.63 -17.76 -0.21
N LYS A 129 -0.57 -17.54 0.35
CA LYS A 129 -1.68 -18.48 0.29
C LYS A 129 -2.17 -18.70 -1.16
N ASN A 130 -2.19 -17.66 -1.99
CA ASN A 130 -2.53 -17.75 -3.40
C ASN A 130 -1.53 -18.63 -4.18
N LEU A 131 -0.28 -18.72 -3.68
CA LEU A 131 0.74 -19.64 -4.18
C LEU A 131 0.74 -21.00 -3.47
N GLY A 132 -0.32 -21.35 -2.73
CA GLY A 132 -0.40 -22.62 -2.00
C GLY A 132 0.59 -22.77 -0.83
N PHE A 133 1.40 -21.73 -0.52
CA PHE A 133 2.34 -21.75 0.58
C PHE A 133 1.71 -21.13 1.83
N HIS A 134 1.59 -21.91 2.91
CA HIS A 134 1.02 -21.41 4.14
C HIS A 134 2.11 -21.04 5.15
N LEU A 135 2.23 -19.76 5.51
CA LEU A 135 3.12 -19.29 6.58
C LEU A 135 2.88 -19.98 7.93
N SER A 136 1.72 -20.63 8.11
CA SER A 136 1.42 -21.45 9.28
C SER A 136 2.36 -22.66 9.42
N TRP A 137 2.86 -23.21 8.30
CA TRP A 137 3.80 -24.34 8.28
C TRP A 137 5.10 -24.02 9.02
N ILE A 138 5.62 -22.80 8.82
CA ILE A 138 6.85 -22.34 9.48
C ILE A 138 6.57 -21.65 10.83
N SER A 139 5.43 -20.99 11.01
CA SER A 139 5.15 -20.28 12.27
C SER A 139 4.91 -21.21 13.47
N ARG A 140 4.31 -22.39 13.27
CA ARG A 140 3.93 -23.30 14.37
C ARG A 140 5.13 -23.79 15.19
N LYS A 141 6.28 -24.01 14.53
CA LYS A 141 7.51 -24.55 15.14
C LYS A 141 8.60 -23.51 15.36
N TRP A 142 8.30 -22.24 15.10
CA TRP A 142 9.30 -21.16 15.19
C TRP A 142 9.88 -21.02 16.60
N ARG A 143 9.06 -21.08 17.65
CA ARG A 143 9.55 -21.03 19.04
C ARG A 143 10.59 -22.13 19.32
N ASP A 144 10.34 -23.33 18.80
CA ASP A 144 11.15 -24.52 19.07
C ASP A 144 12.47 -24.48 18.30
N TYR A 145 12.45 -24.02 17.04
CA TYR A 145 13.61 -24.08 16.15
C TYR A 145 14.40 -22.78 16.02
N LYS A 146 13.88 -21.62 16.42
CA LYS A 146 14.55 -20.31 16.25
C LYS A 146 16.01 -20.31 16.75
N LYS A 147 16.26 -20.82 17.96
CA LYS A 147 17.61 -20.87 18.54
C LYS A 147 18.57 -21.74 17.72
N LEU A 148 18.07 -22.87 17.20
CA LEU A 148 18.86 -23.78 16.38
C LEU A 148 19.23 -23.15 15.04
N LEU A 149 18.30 -22.38 14.44
CA LEU A 149 18.57 -21.66 13.20
C LEU A 149 19.57 -20.51 13.40
N ILE A 150 19.43 -19.75 14.49
CA ILE A 150 20.35 -18.64 14.83
C ILE A 150 21.81 -19.12 14.94
N ASN A 151 22.02 -20.32 15.46
CA ASN A 151 23.35 -20.89 15.65
C ASN A 151 23.89 -21.63 14.41
N ASP A 152 23.15 -21.63 13.31
CA ASP A 152 23.57 -22.25 12.05
C ASP A 152 24.03 -21.17 11.06
N ASP A 153 25.35 -20.99 10.97
CA ASP A 153 25.97 -19.98 10.11
C ASP A 153 25.78 -20.26 8.61
N SER A 154 25.68 -21.53 8.21
CA SER A 154 25.43 -21.90 6.80
C SER A 154 24.02 -21.51 6.41
N PHE A 155 23.04 -21.89 7.23
CA PHE A 155 21.64 -21.52 7.05
C PHE A 155 21.42 -20.01 7.10
N THR A 156 22.09 -19.31 8.03
CA THR A 156 22.04 -17.85 8.13
C THR A 156 22.55 -17.18 6.86
N ARG A 157 23.70 -17.62 6.33
CA ARG A 157 24.24 -17.08 5.07
C ARG A 157 23.32 -17.36 3.89
N ALA A 158 22.70 -18.53 3.83
CA ALA A 158 21.75 -18.89 2.79
C ALA A 158 20.54 -17.95 2.75
N ILE A 159 19.89 -17.67 3.89
CA ILE A 159 18.75 -16.73 3.92
C ILE A 159 19.18 -15.27 3.69
N GLU A 160 20.36 -14.86 4.20
CA GLU A 160 20.88 -13.51 4.01
C GLU A 160 21.30 -13.24 2.56
N SER A 161 21.68 -14.28 1.80
CA SER A 161 21.95 -14.19 0.37
C SER A 161 20.72 -13.75 -0.44
N LEU A 162 19.50 -14.01 0.09
CA LEU A 162 18.22 -13.56 -0.47
C LEU A 162 17.74 -12.23 0.12
N GLY A 163 18.55 -11.56 0.95
CA GLY A 163 18.18 -10.32 1.62
C GLY A 163 17.22 -10.50 2.79
N PHE A 164 17.19 -11.69 3.40
CA PHE A 164 16.34 -11.98 4.56
C PHE A 164 17.19 -12.19 5.82
N THR A 165 16.73 -11.65 6.96
CA THR A 165 17.38 -11.90 8.26
C THR A 165 16.37 -11.81 9.39
N TYR A 166 16.51 -12.70 10.37
CA TYR A 166 15.80 -12.61 11.66
C TYR A 166 16.55 -11.71 12.67
N ASN A 167 17.76 -11.25 12.35
CA ASN A 167 18.50 -10.33 13.20
C ASN A 167 18.14 -8.88 12.87
N TYR A 168 17.26 -8.28 13.68
CA TYR A 168 16.78 -6.91 13.49
C TYR A 168 17.88 -5.85 13.40
N HIS A 169 19.03 -6.07 14.05
CA HIS A 169 20.17 -5.14 14.02
C HIS A 169 20.94 -5.20 12.70
N ARG A 170 20.84 -6.32 11.97
CA ARG A 170 21.53 -6.54 10.69
C ARG A 170 20.64 -6.25 9.48
N VAL A 171 19.37 -5.91 9.66
CA VAL A 171 18.41 -5.64 8.55
C VAL A 171 18.99 -4.66 7.53
N SER A 172 19.53 -3.53 7.97
CA SER A 172 20.12 -2.51 7.08
C SER A 172 21.32 -3.02 6.27
N GLN A 173 22.14 -3.88 6.87
CA GLN A 173 23.31 -4.46 6.24
C GLN A 173 22.92 -5.52 5.20
N VAL A 174 22.00 -6.42 5.58
CA VAL A 174 21.57 -7.56 4.76
C VAL A 174 20.70 -7.12 3.60
N THR A 175 19.72 -6.26 3.84
CA THR A 175 18.75 -5.83 2.82
C THR A 175 19.26 -4.67 1.97
N ARG A 176 20.17 -3.85 2.52
CA ARG A 176 20.56 -2.52 2.02
C ARG A 176 19.41 -1.49 2.02
N LEU A 177 18.34 -1.73 2.79
CA LEU A 177 17.10 -0.93 2.83
C LEU A 177 16.79 -0.31 4.20
N GLY A 178 17.82 0.22 4.86
CA GLY A 178 17.63 0.97 6.11
C GLY A 178 17.45 0.11 7.36
N PRO A 179 17.49 0.73 8.56
CA PRO A 179 17.44 0.04 9.84
C PRO A 179 16.01 -0.38 10.21
N CYS A 180 15.89 -1.45 11.01
CA CYS A 180 14.62 -1.87 11.57
C CYS A 180 14.08 -0.83 12.58
N ALA A 181 12.80 -0.44 12.49
CA ALA A 181 12.16 0.48 13.43
C ALA A 181 11.77 -0.22 14.73
N ASN A 182 11.89 0.47 15.87
CA ASN A 182 11.43 0.02 17.20
C ASN A 182 11.84 -1.41 17.60
N ILE A 183 13.12 -1.76 17.38
CA ILE A 183 13.66 -3.12 17.62
C ILE A 183 13.35 -3.63 19.03
N SER A 184 13.47 -2.79 20.06
CA SER A 184 13.20 -3.15 21.45
C SER A 184 11.74 -3.58 21.67
N ALA A 185 10.78 -2.78 21.19
CA ALA A 185 9.36 -3.06 21.29
C ALA A 185 8.98 -4.35 20.52
N LEU A 186 9.53 -4.53 19.30
CA LEU A 186 9.32 -5.73 18.51
C LEU A 186 9.86 -6.99 19.20
N LYS A 187 11.06 -6.93 19.79
CA LYS A 187 11.62 -8.06 20.56
C LYS A 187 10.72 -8.43 21.74
N LYS A 188 10.29 -7.45 22.55
CA LYS A 188 9.35 -7.67 23.66
C LYS A 188 8.04 -8.31 23.18
N LEU A 189 7.52 -7.89 22.02
CA LEU A 189 6.29 -8.44 21.44
C LEU A 189 6.49 -9.91 21.01
N PHE A 190 7.57 -10.21 20.30
CA PHE A 190 7.80 -11.54 19.73
C PHE A 190 8.29 -12.57 20.76
N GLU A 191 8.88 -12.13 21.87
CA GLU A 191 9.09 -12.99 23.04
C GLU A 191 7.75 -13.51 23.59
N ARG A 192 6.74 -12.62 23.69
CA ARG A 192 5.38 -12.97 24.13
C ARG A 192 4.62 -13.78 23.08
N ASN A 193 4.80 -13.46 21.80
CA ASN A 193 4.14 -14.14 20.68
C ASN A 193 5.13 -14.50 19.55
N PRO A 194 5.84 -15.64 19.65
CA PRO A 194 6.82 -16.02 18.63
C PRO A 194 6.20 -16.27 17.26
N GLN A 195 4.95 -16.75 17.18
CA GLN A 195 4.34 -17.00 15.87
C GLN A 195 4.11 -15.70 15.08
N ALA A 196 3.85 -14.59 15.78
CA ALA A 196 3.72 -13.27 15.15
C ALA A 196 5.02 -12.85 14.46
N GLU A 197 6.17 -13.26 14.98
CA GLU A 197 7.48 -12.92 14.42
C GLU A 197 7.64 -13.42 12.98
N ILE A 198 7.20 -14.65 12.71
CA ILE A 198 7.22 -15.18 11.34
C ILE A 198 6.34 -14.36 10.41
N TYR A 199 5.17 -13.91 10.86
CA TYR A 199 4.33 -13.10 10.00
C TYR A 199 4.96 -11.75 9.75
N TYR A 200 5.46 -11.06 10.79
CA TYR A 200 6.20 -9.82 10.65
C TYR A 200 7.40 -9.96 9.68
N LEU A 201 8.28 -10.94 9.89
CA LEU A 201 9.47 -11.14 9.06
C LEU A 201 9.11 -11.41 7.60
N PHE A 202 8.01 -12.11 7.34
CA PHE A 202 7.61 -12.49 5.99
C PHE A 202 6.72 -11.45 5.30
N SER A 203 5.98 -10.63 6.04
CA SER A 203 5.04 -9.67 5.47
C SER A 203 5.47 -8.21 5.50
N LYS A 204 6.45 -7.85 6.34
CA LYS A 204 6.87 -6.45 6.45
C LYS A 204 7.44 -5.92 5.14
N SER A 205 7.20 -4.63 4.92
CA SER A 205 7.90 -3.82 3.92
C SER A 205 9.40 -3.73 4.25
N LEU A 206 10.22 -3.33 3.28
CA LEU A 206 11.64 -3.03 3.51
C LEU A 206 11.97 -1.64 2.99
N GLY A 207 12.46 -0.77 3.87
CA GLY A 207 12.81 0.60 3.50
C GLY A 207 11.60 1.48 3.23
N TRP A 208 10.43 1.16 3.77
CA TRP A 208 9.27 2.06 3.79
C TRP A 208 8.98 2.39 5.25
N TYR A 209 9.07 3.67 5.60
CA TYR A 209 8.91 4.16 6.96
C TYR A 209 7.77 5.16 7.00
N GLY A 210 7.00 5.15 8.07
CA GLY A 210 6.20 6.34 8.37
C GLY A 210 5.67 6.40 9.79
N ILE A 211 4.87 7.43 10.03
CA ILE A 211 4.45 7.85 11.36
C ILE A 211 3.04 7.36 11.64
N VAL A 212 2.86 6.82 12.84
CA VAL A 212 1.57 6.42 13.40
C VAL A 212 1.42 6.95 14.83
N PRO A 213 0.18 7.22 15.28
CA PRO A 213 -0.09 7.45 16.69
C PRO A 213 0.03 6.12 17.43
N ARG A 214 0.46 6.17 18.68
CA ARG A 214 0.56 4.95 19.51
C ARG A 214 -0.80 4.49 20.00
N GLU A 215 -1.68 5.44 20.27
CA GLU A 215 -3.08 5.17 20.59
C GLU A 215 -3.95 5.54 19.40
N ALA A 216 -5.16 4.98 19.36
CA ALA A 216 -6.08 5.31 18.27
C ALA A 216 -6.55 6.76 18.44
N GLU A 217 -6.28 7.59 17.45
CA GLU A 217 -6.75 8.98 17.38
C GLU A 217 -7.78 9.13 16.25
N ASP A 218 -8.86 9.88 16.51
CA ASP A 218 -9.92 10.19 15.54
C ASP A 218 -9.96 11.69 15.27
N ILE A 219 -8.81 12.25 14.93
CA ILE A 219 -8.63 13.64 14.47
C ILE A 219 -7.98 13.64 13.10
N SER A 220 -8.30 14.63 12.28
CA SER A 220 -7.78 14.75 10.90
C SER A 220 -6.36 15.32 10.86
N LEU A 221 -5.63 15.09 9.77
CA LEU A 221 -4.24 15.51 9.59
C LEU A 221 -4.06 17.03 9.74
N SER A 222 -5.03 17.82 9.30
CA SER A 222 -5.08 19.28 9.47
C SER A 222 -5.15 19.74 10.92
N SER A 223 -5.47 18.83 11.84
CA SER A 223 -5.54 19.10 13.29
C SER A 223 -4.29 18.68 14.05
N ILE A 224 -3.28 18.15 13.34
CA ILE A 224 -2.01 17.73 13.93
C ILE A 224 -0.96 18.79 13.65
N TYR A 225 -0.69 19.62 14.65
CA TYR A 225 0.23 20.74 14.56
C TYR A 225 1.68 20.32 14.84
N LEU A 226 2.63 20.90 14.12
CA LEU A 226 4.03 20.49 14.16
C LEU A 226 4.73 20.77 15.49
N ASP A 227 4.25 21.76 16.24
CA ASP A 227 4.76 22.11 17.56
C ASP A 227 4.20 21.23 18.69
N GLU A 228 3.25 20.35 18.38
CA GLU A 228 2.71 19.40 19.34
C GLU A 228 3.55 18.13 19.43
N SER A 229 3.77 17.66 20.66
CA SER A 229 4.39 16.35 20.95
C SER A 229 5.78 16.18 20.31
N ASN A 230 5.99 15.08 19.56
CA ASN A 230 7.25 14.72 18.93
C ASN A 230 7.18 14.67 17.40
N ILE A 231 6.07 15.09 16.77
CA ILE A 231 5.81 14.90 15.34
C ILE A 231 6.89 15.56 14.45
N LYS A 232 7.29 16.79 14.78
CA LYS A 232 8.36 17.52 14.07
C LYS A 232 9.67 16.75 14.03
N ILE A 233 10.06 16.13 15.14
CA ILE A 233 11.29 15.33 15.25
C ILE A 233 11.17 14.08 14.37
N LEU A 234 10.00 13.44 14.34
CA LEU A 234 9.78 12.26 13.51
C LEU A 234 9.78 12.58 12.01
N LEU A 235 9.16 13.69 11.59
CA LEU A 235 9.19 14.15 10.20
C LEU A 235 10.61 14.45 9.74
N GLU A 236 11.43 15.11 10.57
CA GLU A 236 12.86 15.32 10.27
C GLU A 236 13.61 13.99 10.15
N LYS A 237 13.33 13.01 11.03
CA LYS A 237 13.92 11.67 10.96
C LYS A 237 13.53 10.94 9.67
N LEU A 238 12.26 10.97 9.28
CA LEU A 238 11.79 10.41 8.02
C LEU A 238 12.51 11.04 6.83
N PHE A 239 12.55 12.38 6.75
CA PHE A 239 13.27 13.08 5.69
C PHE A 239 14.73 12.64 5.59
N ILE A 240 15.44 12.55 6.72
CA ILE A 240 16.83 12.08 6.78
C ILE A 240 16.95 10.62 6.32
N LEU A 241 16.01 9.75 6.67
CA LEU A 241 15.99 8.36 6.19
C LEU A 241 15.88 8.30 4.66
N GLY A 242 14.97 9.08 4.06
CA GLY A 242 14.82 9.15 2.61
C GLY A 242 16.06 9.68 1.90
N VAL A 243 16.67 10.74 2.42
CA VAL A 243 17.95 11.28 1.88
C VAL A 243 19.07 10.23 2.00
N ARG A 244 19.20 9.57 3.15
CA ARG A 244 20.21 8.52 3.36
C ARG A 244 20.01 7.34 2.40
N GLY A 245 18.77 6.90 2.20
CA GLY A 245 18.43 5.83 1.27
C GLY A 245 18.77 6.19 -0.17
N THR A 246 18.36 7.38 -0.61
CA THR A 246 18.71 7.92 -1.93
C THR A 246 20.21 7.94 -2.15
N LEU A 247 20.97 8.46 -1.17
CA LEU A 247 22.42 8.47 -1.24
C LEU A 247 23.01 7.05 -1.28
N LYS A 248 22.48 6.08 -0.53
CA LYS A 248 22.99 4.69 -0.58
C LYS A 248 22.78 4.02 -1.93
N GLN A 249 21.78 4.44 -2.70
CA GLN A 249 21.49 3.88 -4.02
C GLN A 249 22.27 4.58 -5.14
N ILE A 250 22.95 5.70 -4.88
CA ILE A 250 23.73 6.42 -5.90
C ILE A 250 25.22 6.15 -5.71
N LYS A 251 25.89 5.62 -6.75
CA LYS A 251 27.34 5.41 -6.75
C LYS A 251 28.14 6.68 -7.07
N ASN A 252 27.69 7.46 -8.05
CA ASN A 252 28.39 8.65 -8.53
C ASN A 252 28.54 9.73 -7.43
N LYS A 253 29.79 10.10 -7.10
CA LYS A 253 30.09 11.08 -6.03
C LYS A 253 29.55 12.48 -6.30
N ASN A 254 29.61 12.95 -7.54
CA ASN A 254 29.11 14.28 -7.91
C ASN A 254 27.58 14.32 -7.83
N TYR A 255 26.91 13.25 -8.25
CA TYR A 255 25.45 13.16 -8.12
C TYR A 255 25.00 13.15 -6.67
N ARG A 256 25.72 12.44 -5.79
CA ARG A 256 25.48 12.47 -4.34
C ARG A 256 25.62 13.89 -3.75
N LYS A 257 26.59 14.69 -4.22
CA LYS A 257 26.74 16.09 -3.77
C LYS A 257 25.49 16.92 -4.13
N ARG A 258 24.99 16.79 -5.36
CA ARG A 258 23.75 17.47 -5.81
C ARG A 258 22.53 17.07 -4.96
N VAL A 259 22.38 15.78 -4.65
CA VAL A 259 21.33 15.30 -3.75
C VAL A 259 21.44 15.94 -2.36
N ILE A 260 22.65 16.01 -1.79
CA ILE A 260 22.90 16.64 -0.49
C ILE A 260 22.58 18.14 -0.53
N GLU A 261 22.96 18.85 -1.60
CA GLU A 261 22.68 20.27 -1.77
C GLU A 261 21.17 20.55 -1.83
N ARG A 262 20.42 19.80 -2.64
CA ARG A 262 18.94 19.89 -2.68
C ARG A 262 18.31 19.56 -1.32
N ALA A 263 18.78 18.50 -0.66
CA ALA A 263 18.28 18.13 0.66
C ALA A 263 18.55 19.21 1.72
N LYS A 264 19.72 19.86 1.67
CA LYS A 264 20.05 21.00 2.54
C LYS A 264 19.14 22.19 2.26
N LYS A 265 18.84 22.47 0.99
CA LYS A 265 17.92 23.55 0.59
C LYS A 265 16.52 23.33 1.18
N ILE A 266 15.94 22.13 1.02
CA ILE A 266 14.65 21.79 1.64
C ILE A 266 14.72 21.94 3.16
N ARG A 267 15.77 21.40 3.79
CA ARG A 267 15.91 21.45 5.26
C ARG A 267 16.02 22.88 5.79
N ASN A 268 16.77 23.75 5.12
CA ASN A 268 16.92 25.14 5.52
C ASN A 268 15.61 25.90 5.36
N TRP A 269 14.94 25.76 4.22
CA TRP A 269 13.61 26.31 3.98
C TRP A 269 12.58 25.83 5.02
N TYR A 270 12.60 24.55 5.38
CA TYR A 270 11.73 23.99 6.42
C TYR A 270 11.96 24.64 7.79
N LYS A 271 13.23 24.88 8.15
CA LYS A 271 13.57 25.58 9.41
C LYS A 271 13.09 27.02 9.41
N GLU A 272 13.25 27.74 8.31
CA GLU A 272 12.76 29.11 8.15
C GLU A 272 11.24 29.17 8.35
N ILE A 273 10.50 28.29 7.68
CA ILE A 273 9.04 28.23 7.80
C ILE A 273 8.58 27.96 9.22
N ILE A 274 9.17 26.98 9.91
CA ILE A 274 8.78 26.67 11.28
C ILE A 274 9.17 27.79 12.26
N PHE A 275 10.28 28.49 12.00
CA PHE A 275 10.67 29.64 12.79
C PHE A 275 9.68 30.81 12.61
N SER A 276 9.19 31.03 11.39
CA SER A 276 8.28 32.12 11.07
C SER A 276 6.81 31.83 11.41
N ASN A 277 6.40 30.57 11.55
CA ASN A 277 5.01 30.19 11.76
C ASN A 277 4.88 29.06 12.79
N HIS A 278 4.30 29.38 13.96
CA HIS A 278 4.10 28.41 15.05
C HIS A 278 2.83 27.56 14.90
N ASN A 279 1.94 27.88 13.95
CA ASN A 279 0.64 27.23 13.80
C ASN A 279 0.51 26.44 12.49
N ILE A 280 1.50 25.60 12.20
CA ILE A 280 1.54 24.78 10.98
C ILE A 280 1.05 23.38 11.30
N SER A 281 0.04 22.90 10.58
CA SER A 281 -0.38 21.49 10.59
C SER A 281 0.44 20.63 9.62
N ILE A 282 0.30 19.29 9.70
CA ILE A 282 0.88 18.38 8.70
C ILE A 282 0.38 18.72 7.29
N VAL A 283 -0.89 19.06 7.15
CA VAL A 283 -1.49 19.43 5.85
C VAL A 283 -0.88 20.72 5.32
N ASP A 284 -0.68 21.73 6.16
CA ASP A 284 -0.04 22.98 5.76
C ASP A 284 1.39 22.74 5.29
N LEU A 285 2.13 21.88 6.00
CA LEU A 285 3.47 21.47 5.61
C LEU A 285 3.47 20.84 4.21
N HIS A 286 2.51 19.95 3.90
CA HIS A 286 2.36 19.35 2.57
C HIS A 286 2.09 20.38 1.49
N LYS A 287 1.23 21.37 1.74
CA LYS A 287 0.96 22.46 0.79
C LYS A 287 2.22 23.29 0.55
N TYR A 288 2.91 23.69 1.61
CA TYR A 288 4.11 24.52 1.52
C TYR A 288 5.26 23.83 0.79
N ILE A 289 5.53 22.56 1.11
CA ILE A 289 6.65 21.84 0.50
C ILE A 289 6.38 21.54 -0.97
N SER A 290 5.12 21.25 -1.33
CA SER A 290 4.70 21.04 -2.71
C SER A 290 4.88 22.33 -3.51
N LYS A 291 4.41 23.46 -2.98
CA LYS A 291 4.64 24.78 -3.57
C LYS A 291 6.13 25.02 -3.79
N LYS A 292 6.96 24.74 -2.77
CA LYS A 292 8.41 24.95 -2.87
C LYS A 292 9.07 24.09 -3.95
N ILE A 293 8.68 22.82 -4.07
CA ILE A 293 9.19 21.92 -5.12
C ILE A 293 8.77 22.43 -6.50
N ILE A 294 7.51 22.87 -6.67
CA ILE A 294 7.01 23.41 -7.93
C ILE A 294 7.74 24.69 -8.32
N GLU A 295 7.94 25.61 -7.38
CA GLU A 295 8.74 26.84 -7.57
C GLU A 295 10.15 26.51 -8.06
N ASP A 296 10.80 25.53 -7.43
CA ASP A 296 12.15 25.12 -7.81
C ASP A 296 12.20 24.50 -9.21
N LEU A 297 11.20 23.69 -9.58
CA LEU A 297 11.13 23.03 -10.88
C LEU A 297 10.73 23.99 -12.01
N TYR A 298 9.69 24.81 -11.80
CA TYR A 298 9.01 25.56 -12.87
C TYR A 298 9.02 27.08 -12.67
N LYS A 299 9.78 27.63 -11.71
CA LYS A 299 9.94 29.08 -11.52
C LYS A 299 8.63 29.88 -11.39
N ASN A 300 7.57 29.27 -10.85
CA ASN A 300 6.19 29.79 -10.74
C ASN A 300 5.33 29.75 -12.01
N ASP A 301 5.78 29.11 -13.10
CA ASP A 301 4.96 28.97 -14.33
C ASP A 301 3.75 28.05 -14.13
N ILE A 302 3.75 27.24 -13.06
CA ILE A 302 2.67 26.32 -12.70
C ILE A 302 2.22 26.61 -11.28
N GLU A 303 0.91 26.76 -11.08
CA GLU A 303 0.28 26.89 -9.76
C GLU A 303 -0.65 25.69 -9.49
N LEU A 304 -0.47 25.05 -8.31
CA LEU A 304 -1.36 24.03 -7.77
C LEU A 304 -1.92 24.51 -6.42
N LYS A 305 -3.25 24.62 -6.34
CA LYS A 305 -3.96 25.01 -5.12
C LYS A 305 -4.66 23.78 -4.54
N PHE A 306 -4.08 23.23 -3.48
CA PHE A 306 -4.64 22.06 -2.80
C PHE A 306 -5.73 22.47 -1.81
N GLU A 307 -6.93 21.98 -2.04
CA GLU A 307 -8.00 21.98 -1.04
C GLU A 307 -7.85 20.79 -0.07
N THR A 308 -8.53 20.81 1.08
CA THR A 308 -8.69 19.61 1.91
C THR A 308 -10.07 19.00 1.67
N THR A 309 -10.20 17.68 1.75
CA THR A 309 -11.52 17.03 1.68
C THR A 309 -12.49 17.60 2.70
N SER A 310 -12.02 17.89 3.91
CA SER A 310 -12.84 18.52 4.95
C SER A 310 -13.38 19.87 4.50
N ASN A 311 -12.56 20.74 3.89
CA ASN A 311 -13.04 22.03 3.39
C ASN A 311 -13.93 21.89 2.15
N MET A 312 -13.63 20.96 1.24
CA MET A 312 -14.42 20.73 0.03
C MET A 312 -15.86 20.29 0.31
N PHE A 313 -16.06 19.55 1.40
CA PHE A 313 -17.35 19.03 1.83
C PHE A 313 -17.90 19.73 3.07
N ARG A 314 -17.34 20.90 3.43
CA ARG A 314 -17.77 21.66 4.60
C ARG A 314 -19.18 22.22 4.37
N ILE A 315 -20.02 22.04 5.38
CA ILE A 315 -21.38 22.57 5.46
C ILE A 315 -21.43 23.51 6.66
N THR A 316 -21.82 24.75 6.43
CA THR A 316 -21.99 25.81 7.44
C THR A 316 -23.40 26.38 7.47
N SER A 317 -24.17 26.24 6.38
CA SER A 317 -25.52 26.78 6.31
C SER A 317 -26.49 25.89 5.52
N LYS A 318 -27.78 26.20 5.61
CA LYS A 318 -28.83 25.42 4.91
C LYS A 318 -28.81 25.67 3.41
N GLU A 319 -28.37 26.84 2.97
CA GLU A 319 -28.30 27.23 1.56
C GLU A 319 -27.25 26.44 0.77
N GLU A 320 -26.27 25.86 1.47
CA GLU A 320 -25.22 25.02 0.88
C GLU A 320 -25.70 23.60 0.55
N VAL A 321 -26.88 23.20 1.04
CA VAL A 321 -27.43 21.86 0.88
C VAL A 321 -28.18 21.74 -0.45
N LYS A 322 -27.49 21.27 -1.49
CA LYS A 322 -28.13 20.89 -2.75
C LYS A 322 -28.64 19.45 -2.69
N GLU A 323 -29.82 19.19 -3.26
CA GLU A 323 -30.49 17.88 -3.20
C GLU A 323 -29.63 16.73 -3.78
N ASP A 324 -28.77 17.00 -4.76
CA ASP A 324 -27.96 15.97 -5.44
C ASP A 324 -26.49 15.86 -4.97
N SER A 325 -26.09 16.60 -3.94
CA SER A 325 -24.68 16.67 -3.49
C SER A 325 -24.16 15.38 -2.84
N TYR A 326 -25.05 14.51 -2.35
CA TYR A 326 -24.69 13.33 -1.54
C TYR A 326 -25.46 12.07 -1.98
N TYR A 327 -25.41 11.75 -3.27
CA TYR A 327 -26.23 10.69 -3.87
C TYR A 327 -26.11 9.34 -3.13
N PHE A 328 -24.89 8.87 -2.86
CA PHE A 328 -24.73 7.56 -2.20
C PHE A 328 -25.08 7.58 -0.72
N PHE A 329 -24.93 8.72 -0.04
CA PHE A 329 -25.38 8.84 1.34
C PHE A 329 -26.90 8.86 1.42
N ASP A 330 -27.55 9.64 0.56
CA ASP A 330 -29.01 9.69 0.44
C ASP A 330 -29.59 8.31 0.12
N LEU A 331 -29.00 7.55 -0.81
CA LEU A 331 -29.37 6.16 -1.08
C LEU A 331 -29.25 5.27 0.16
N SER A 332 -28.21 5.47 0.98
CA SER A 332 -28.02 4.71 2.22
C SER A 332 -29.08 5.02 3.29
N LEU A 333 -29.73 6.19 3.21
CA LEU A 333 -30.83 6.59 4.09
C LEU A 333 -32.19 6.13 3.56
N ARG A 334 -32.44 6.29 2.26
CA ARG A 334 -33.69 5.87 1.60
C ARG A 334 -33.88 4.37 1.63
N ASN A 335 -32.83 3.62 1.30
CA ASN A 335 -32.87 2.16 1.13
C ASN A 335 -31.70 1.48 1.87
N PRO A 336 -31.65 1.54 3.21
CA PRO A 336 -30.49 1.11 3.98
C PRO A 336 -30.20 -0.39 3.79
N GLN A 337 -31.24 -1.24 3.70
CA GLN A 337 -31.08 -2.68 3.51
C GLN A 337 -30.47 -3.02 2.15
N LEU A 338 -30.95 -2.38 1.09
CA LEU A 338 -30.43 -2.56 -0.26
C LEU A 338 -28.97 -2.10 -0.33
N PHE A 339 -28.69 -0.91 0.19
CA PHE A 339 -27.33 -0.34 0.22
C PHE A 339 -26.37 -1.26 0.98
N ALA A 340 -26.76 -1.74 2.17
CA ALA A 340 -25.95 -2.64 2.98
C ALA A 340 -25.65 -3.95 2.25
N GLN A 341 -26.64 -4.53 1.57
CA GLN A 341 -26.46 -5.75 0.79
C GLN A 341 -25.49 -5.55 -0.38
N ALA A 342 -25.66 -4.49 -1.15
CA ALA A 342 -24.76 -4.17 -2.27
C ALA A 342 -23.32 -3.90 -1.80
N TYR A 343 -23.16 -3.08 -0.75
CA TYR A 343 -21.86 -2.75 -0.16
C TYR A 343 -21.14 -3.99 0.40
N ASN A 344 -21.85 -4.83 1.15
CA ASN A 344 -21.26 -6.03 1.74
C ASN A 344 -20.92 -7.08 0.67
N MET A 345 -21.76 -7.24 -0.36
CA MET A 345 -21.47 -8.13 -1.48
C MET A 345 -20.25 -7.67 -2.25
N ALA A 346 -20.15 -6.36 -2.55
CA ALA A 346 -19.00 -5.78 -3.21
C ALA A 346 -17.70 -5.98 -2.44
N LEU A 347 -17.73 -5.82 -1.11
CA LEU A 347 -16.58 -6.11 -0.25
C LEU A 347 -16.16 -7.60 -0.30
N ASN A 348 -17.12 -8.52 -0.43
CA ASN A 348 -16.83 -9.94 -0.56
C ASN A 348 -16.24 -10.27 -1.94
N LYS A 349 -16.86 -9.79 -3.02
CA LYS A 349 -16.38 -9.97 -4.40
C LYS A 349 -14.96 -9.39 -4.59
N ALA A 350 -14.66 -8.26 -3.95
CA ALA A 350 -13.33 -7.64 -3.96
C ALA A 350 -12.33 -8.24 -2.96
N GLY A 351 -12.73 -9.17 -2.09
CA GLY A 351 -11.85 -9.77 -1.08
C GLY A 351 -11.38 -8.81 0.02
N LEU A 352 -12.07 -7.70 0.25
CA LEU A 352 -11.64 -6.68 1.23
C LEU A 352 -12.18 -6.97 2.63
N HIS A 353 -11.31 -6.93 3.64
CA HIS A 353 -11.64 -7.16 5.06
C HIS A 353 -12.08 -5.88 5.81
N LEU A 354 -12.90 -5.02 5.17
CA LEU A 354 -13.46 -3.82 5.81
C LEU A 354 -14.69 -4.13 6.70
N LYS A 355 -15.02 -3.21 7.62
CA LYS A 355 -16.23 -3.29 8.44
C LYS A 355 -17.47 -3.42 7.54
N ARG A 356 -18.23 -4.49 7.75
CA ARG A 356 -19.51 -4.73 7.07
C ARG A 356 -20.61 -3.84 7.66
N MET A 357 -21.55 -3.45 6.81
CA MET A 357 -22.72 -2.68 7.23
C MET A 357 -23.78 -3.64 7.78
N HIS A 358 -24.26 -3.38 8.98
CA HIS A 358 -25.30 -4.17 9.63
C HIS A 358 -26.44 -3.26 10.06
N ILE A 359 -27.66 -3.78 9.95
CA ILE A 359 -28.88 -3.10 10.35
C ILE A 359 -29.54 -3.97 11.43
N LYS A 360 -29.82 -3.41 12.60
CA LYS A 360 -30.46 -4.11 13.72
C LYS A 360 -31.45 -3.16 14.37
N ASN A 361 -32.69 -3.61 14.56
CA ASN A 361 -33.76 -2.82 15.19
C ASN A 361 -33.91 -1.42 14.57
N ASN A 362 -33.91 -1.33 13.23
CA ASN A 362 -33.94 -0.08 12.46
C ASN A 362 -32.81 0.92 12.79
N THR A 363 -31.76 0.46 13.46
CA THR A 363 -30.52 1.19 13.71
C THR A 363 -29.43 0.71 12.76
N PHE A 364 -28.70 1.64 12.16
CA PHE A 364 -27.57 1.33 11.30
C PHE A 364 -26.48 2.40 11.34
N SER A 365 -25.26 2.00 10.96
CA SER A 365 -24.14 2.93 10.78
C SER A 365 -23.75 2.97 9.31
N PRO A 366 -24.09 4.03 8.56
CA PRO A 366 -23.69 4.13 7.16
C PRO A 366 -22.15 4.18 7.07
N PRO A 367 -21.53 3.74 5.95
CA PRO A 367 -20.08 3.79 5.76
C PRO A 367 -19.59 5.21 5.44
N PHE A 368 -20.01 6.16 6.26
CA PHE A 368 -19.69 7.57 6.22
C PHE A 368 -19.22 7.99 7.62
N PHE A 369 -18.60 9.14 7.70
CA PHE A 369 -18.23 9.79 8.95
C PHE A 369 -18.49 11.28 8.82
N MET A 370 -18.59 11.93 9.97
CA MET A 370 -18.70 13.37 10.04
C MET A 370 -17.44 13.93 10.68
N GLU A 371 -16.87 14.98 10.10
CA GLU A 371 -15.81 15.76 10.73
C GLU A 371 -16.43 17.03 11.31
N VAL A 372 -16.26 17.25 12.61
CA VAL A 372 -16.78 18.41 13.31
C VAL A 372 -15.67 19.43 13.48
N PHE A 373 -15.91 20.66 13.06
CA PHE A 373 -14.99 21.76 13.29
C PHE A 373 -15.20 22.34 14.69
N SER A 374 -14.14 22.35 15.49
CA SER A 374 -14.08 23.05 16.76
C SER A 374 -12.88 24.00 16.78
N ILE A 375 -12.93 25.01 17.66
CA ILE A 375 -11.79 25.88 17.93
C ILE A 375 -11.27 25.56 19.34
N GLU A 376 -10.02 25.13 19.43
CA GLU A 376 -9.34 24.86 20.69
C GLU A 376 -8.04 25.66 20.72
N LYS A 377 -7.83 26.51 21.73
CA LYS A 377 -6.61 27.33 21.86
C LYS A 377 -6.27 28.11 20.57
N SER A 378 -7.29 28.68 19.92
CA SER A 378 -7.17 29.40 18.64
C SER A 378 -6.73 28.53 17.44
N ARG A 379 -6.81 27.20 17.56
CA ARG A 379 -6.57 26.23 16.49
C ARG A 379 -7.86 25.63 16.02
N LEU A 380 -7.95 25.40 14.71
CA LEU A 380 -9.03 24.60 14.15
C LEU A 380 -8.71 23.12 14.40
N ILE A 381 -9.64 22.43 15.07
CA ILE A 381 -9.59 21.00 15.33
C ILE A 381 -10.76 20.35 14.60
N LEU A 382 -10.47 19.26 13.89
CA LEU A 382 -11.43 18.46 13.16
C LEU A 382 -11.49 17.09 13.81
N THR A 383 -12.57 16.87 14.55
CA THR A 383 -12.83 15.60 15.22
C THR A 383 -13.72 14.74 14.36
N ARG A 384 -13.29 13.50 14.13
CA ARG A 384 -14.01 12.53 13.31
C ARG A 384 -14.99 11.74 14.16
N CYS A 385 -16.27 11.87 13.85
CA CYS A 385 -17.39 11.20 14.49
C CYS A 385 -17.93 10.09 13.59
N ASN A 386 -18.16 8.91 14.17
CA ASN A 386 -18.99 7.89 13.54
C ASN A 386 -20.46 8.30 13.62
N ILE A 387 -21.23 7.84 12.64
CA ILE A 387 -22.66 8.13 12.52
C ILE A 387 -23.43 6.83 12.78
N GLU A 388 -24.43 6.91 13.64
CA GLU A 388 -25.46 5.89 13.86
C GLU A 388 -26.82 6.55 13.69
N ILE A 389 -27.71 5.91 12.93
CA ILE A 389 -29.02 6.42 12.58
C ILE A 389 -30.05 5.40 13.02
N LYS A 390 -31.11 5.88 13.68
CA LYS A 390 -32.27 5.09 14.08
C LYS A 390 -33.52 5.74 13.51
N ASN A 391 -34.35 4.98 12.81
CA ASN A 391 -35.62 5.42 12.24
C ASN A 391 -36.78 4.54 12.75
N ASP A 392 -36.96 4.47 14.06
CA ASP A 392 -38.05 3.69 14.68
C ASP A 392 -38.74 4.50 15.79
N GLY A 393 -39.98 4.89 15.54
CA GLY A 393 -40.71 5.87 16.36
C GLY A 393 -40.11 7.26 16.25
N ILE A 394 -39.07 7.53 17.04
CA ILE A 394 -38.33 8.79 17.04
C ILE A 394 -37.06 8.61 16.18
N SER A 395 -36.93 9.45 15.15
CA SER A 395 -35.74 9.48 14.30
C SER A 395 -34.58 10.15 15.02
N GLU A 396 -33.46 9.44 15.16
CA GLU A 396 -32.30 9.88 15.92
C GLU A 396 -31.01 9.76 15.10
N VAL A 397 -30.16 10.77 15.21
CA VAL A 397 -28.76 10.74 14.77
C VAL A 397 -27.87 10.71 16.00
N ARG A 398 -27.12 9.63 16.16
CA ARG A 398 -26.07 9.54 17.17
C ARG A 398 -24.70 9.70 16.53
N LEU A 399 -23.94 10.62 17.11
CA LEU A 399 -22.57 10.94 16.73
C LEU A 399 -21.65 10.53 17.87
N TYR A 400 -20.62 9.75 17.56
CA TYR A 400 -19.72 9.24 18.59
C TYR A 400 -18.30 9.01 18.07
N SER A 401 -17.34 9.28 18.92
CA SER A 401 -15.92 8.95 18.72
C SER A 401 -15.26 8.73 20.09
N PRO A 402 -14.13 8.01 20.16
CA PRO A 402 -13.33 7.90 21.38
C PRO A 402 -12.86 9.27 21.91
N HIS A 403 -12.81 10.29 21.06
CA HIS A 403 -12.28 11.63 21.35
C HIS A 403 -13.37 12.73 21.42
N CYS A 404 -14.65 12.36 21.28
CA CYS A 404 -15.76 13.30 21.47
C CYS A 404 -16.82 12.72 22.41
N THR A 405 -17.50 13.58 23.18
CA THR A 405 -18.70 13.18 23.92
C THR A 405 -19.76 12.67 22.93
N SER A 406 -20.31 11.48 23.20
CA SER A 406 -21.41 10.92 22.42
C SER A 406 -22.58 11.90 22.43
N THR A 407 -23.01 12.35 21.25
CA THR A 407 -24.12 13.29 21.07
C THR A 407 -25.24 12.61 20.31
N THR A 408 -26.45 12.63 20.88
CA THR A 408 -27.67 12.19 20.19
C THR A 408 -28.51 13.39 19.85
N LEU A 409 -28.95 13.46 18.60
CA LEU A 409 -29.80 14.50 18.04
C LEU A 409 -31.12 13.87 17.60
N ILE A 410 -32.23 14.50 17.96
CA ILE A 410 -33.57 14.06 17.59
C ILE A 410 -34.00 14.83 16.35
N SER A 411 -34.38 14.11 15.30
CA SER A 411 -34.96 14.71 14.10
C SER A 411 -36.46 14.92 14.28
N LYS A 412 -36.97 16.02 13.71
CA LYS A 412 -38.42 16.31 13.65
C LYS A 412 -39.12 15.46 12.58
N ASN A 413 -38.36 15.00 11.58
CA ASN A 413 -38.84 14.26 10.43
C ASN A 413 -38.16 12.90 10.34
N SER A 414 -38.66 12.03 9.46
CA SER A 414 -37.95 10.79 9.13
C SER A 414 -36.60 11.10 8.47
N LEU A 415 -35.51 10.45 8.90
CA LEU A 415 -34.19 10.59 8.30
C LEU A 415 -34.06 9.72 7.04
N SER A 416 -34.87 10.03 6.03
CA SER A 416 -34.94 9.31 4.76
C SER A 416 -34.15 9.99 3.63
N SER A 417 -33.56 11.16 3.86
CA SER A 417 -32.75 11.87 2.86
C SER A 417 -31.53 12.54 3.47
N ALA A 418 -30.51 12.78 2.64
CA ALA A 418 -29.31 13.51 3.07
C ALA A 418 -29.67 14.93 3.53
N CYS A 419 -30.64 15.56 2.86
CA CYS A 419 -31.13 16.90 3.18
C CYS A 419 -31.73 16.96 4.60
N GLU A 420 -32.62 16.04 4.96
CA GLU A 420 -33.22 15.99 6.30
C GLU A 420 -32.19 15.66 7.39
N PHE A 421 -31.23 14.78 7.09
CA PHE A 421 -30.10 14.52 7.97
C PHE A 421 -29.28 15.79 8.25
N ILE A 422 -28.89 16.51 7.20
CA ILE A 422 -28.08 17.74 7.33
C ILE A 422 -28.87 18.85 8.04
N LYS A 423 -30.16 19.04 7.72
CA LYS A 423 -31.03 19.99 8.43
C LYS A 423 -31.11 19.67 9.93
N THR A 424 -31.24 18.40 10.30
CA THR A 424 -31.25 17.96 11.70
C THR A 424 -29.97 18.37 12.43
N LEU A 425 -28.81 18.26 11.76
CA LEU A 425 -27.53 18.70 12.33
C LEU A 425 -27.46 20.21 12.49
N LEU A 426 -27.86 20.98 11.47
CA LEU A 426 -27.84 22.44 11.49
C LEU A 426 -28.81 23.02 12.55
N ASP A 427 -30.02 22.47 12.64
CA ASP A 427 -31.05 22.88 13.60
C ASP A 427 -30.68 22.58 15.06
N SER A 428 -29.67 21.73 15.29
CA SER A 428 -29.21 21.42 16.64
C SER A 428 -28.37 22.53 17.27
N GLU A 429 -27.86 23.47 16.47
CA GLU A 429 -26.91 24.53 16.85
C GLU A 429 -25.62 24.04 17.55
N ARG A 430 -25.37 22.73 17.57
CA ARG A 430 -24.20 22.13 18.23
C ARG A 430 -22.90 22.23 17.42
N PHE A 431 -22.98 22.65 16.16
CA PHE A 431 -21.84 22.71 15.23
C PHE A 431 -21.64 24.14 14.72
N PRO A 432 -21.30 25.11 15.59
CA PRO A 432 -21.23 26.53 15.24
C PRO A 432 -20.17 26.87 14.20
N HIS A 433 -19.18 25.99 13.99
CA HIS A 433 -18.15 26.15 12.96
C HIS A 433 -18.38 25.24 11.75
N GLY A 434 -19.54 24.58 11.67
CA GLY A 434 -19.89 23.65 10.60
C GLY A 434 -19.32 22.24 10.79
N PHE A 435 -19.56 21.40 9.81
CA PHE A 435 -19.14 20.00 9.75
C PHE A 435 -18.97 19.55 8.30
N SER A 436 -18.27 18.42 8.10
CA SER A 436 -18.13 17.79 6.78
C SER A 436 -18.65 16.37 6.81
N LEU A 437 -19.47 16.00 5.83
CA LEU A 437 -19.97 14.63 5.66
C LEU A 437 -19.16 13.94 4.57
N ILE A 438 -18.41 12.90 4.94
CA ILE A 438 -17.44 12.26 4.04
C ILE A 438 -17.67 10.75 4.03
N GLY A 439 -17.71 10.17 2.82
CA GLY A 439 -17.74 8.72 2.64
C GLY A 439 -16.45 8.05 3.11
N LYS A 440 -16.52 6.81 3.58
CA LYS A 440 -15.31 5.97 3.69
C LYS A 440 -14.80 5.64 2.28
N ALA A 441 -13.61 5.04 2.17
CA ALA A 441 -12.88 4.91 0.89
C ALA A 441 -13.72 4.50 -0.34
N GLY A 442 -14.60 3.49 -0.22
CA GLY A 442 -15.51 3.07 -1.30
C GLY A 442 -16.55 4.12 -1.66
N PRO A 443 -17.47 4.49 -0.74
CA PRO A 443 -18.48 5.54 -0.98
C PRO A 443 -17.88 6.89 -1.40
N PHE A 444 -16.74 7.30 -0.84
CA PHE A 444 -16.03 8.51 -1.26
C PHE A 444 -15.61 8.43 -2.73
N MET A 445 -14.94 7.34 -3.13
CA MET A 445 -14.53 7.15 -4.52
C MET A 445 -15.74 7.07 -5.47
N ALA A 446 -16.85 6.46 -5.05
CA ALA A 446 -18.09 6.42 -5.84
C ALA A 446 -18.65 7.83 -6.09
N GLU A 447 -18.71 8.67 -5.05
CA GLU A 447 -19.23 10.05 -5.16
C GLU A 447 -18.28 10.93 -6.01
N MET A 448 -16.96 10.81 -5.81
CA MET A 448 -15.96 11.63 -6.49
C MET A 448 -15.81 11.35 -7.98
N ARG A 449 -16.27 10.18 -8.43
CA ARG A 449 -16.12 9.73 -9.83
C ARG A 449 -17.45 9.76 -10.61
N LYS A 450 -18.49 10.35 -10.03
CA LYS A 450 -19.83 10.52 -10.59
C LYS A 450 -19.84 11.58 -11.69
N TYR A 451 -20.41 11.26 -12.86
CA TYR A 451 -20.64 12.23 -13.95
C TYR A 451 -21.32 13.53 -13.46
N PRO A 452 -20.95 14.72 -13.96
CA PRO A 452 -19.96 15.01 -15.02
C PRO A 452 -18.51 15.13 -14.51
N LYS A 453 -18.19 14.50 -13.38
CA LYS A 453 -16.86 14.52 -12.76
C LYS A 453 -16.16 13.18 -12.96
N ILE A 454 -14.84 13.20 -12.88
CA ILE A 454 -14.00 11.99 -12.85
C ILE A 454 -13.00 12.06 -11.70
N LEU A 455 -12.74 10.92 -11.07
CA LEU A 455 -11.65 10.80 -10.11
C LEU A 455 -10.41 10.26 -10.82
N ALA A 456 -9.32 11.01 -10.75
CA ALA A 456 -8.02 10.61 -11.23
C ALA A 456 -7.19 9.98 -10.10
N VAL A 457 -6.61 8.83 -10.39
CA VAL A 457 -5.76 8.08 -9.48
C VAL A 457 -4.55 7.52 -10.23
N PRO A 458 -3.43 7.26 -9.55
CA PRO A 458 -2.34 6.48 -10.11
C PRO A 458 -2.84 5.13 -10.66
N GLU A 459 -2.10 4.55 -11.60
CA GLU A 459 -2.40 3.23 -12.20
C GLU A 459 -2.69 2.15 -11.15
N LEU A 460 -1.84 2.05 -10.13
CA LEU A 460 -2.03 1.17 -8.97
C LEU A 460 -2.58 1.90 -7.74
N GLY A 461 -3.15 3.09 -7.96
CA GLY A 461 -3.79 3.90 -6.94
C GLY A 461 -5.14 3.31 -6.52
N SER A 462 -5.42 3.31 -5.22
CA SER A 462 -6.64 2.82 -4.58
C SER A 462 -6.99 1.35 -4.84
N LYS A 463 -6.65 0.49 -3.88
CA LYS A 463 -7.11 -0.92 -3.80
C LYS A 463 -8.64 -1.06 -3.79
N TYR A 464 -9.39 0.04 -3.63
CA TYR A 464 -10.85 0.05 -3.55
C TYR A 464 -11.56 0.17 -4.90
N ALA A 465 -10.86 0.52 -5.98
CA ALA A 465 -11.51 0.68 -7.30
C ALA A 465 -12.32 -0.55 -7.75
N PRO A 466 -11.81 -1.81 -7.64
CA PRO A 466 -12.61 -2.99 -7.94
C PRO A 466 -13.87 -3.11 -7.07
N MET A 467 -13.76 -2.79 -5.78
CA MET A 467 -14.90 -2.81 -4.86
C MET A 467 -15.98 -1.81 -5.26
N VAL A 468 -15.61 -0.61 -5.72
CA VAL A 468 -16.59 0.38 -6.18
C VAL A 468 -17.30 -0.11 -7.44
N ASP A 469 -16.60 -0.73 -8.38
CA ASP A 469 -17.23 -1.30 -9.58
C ASP A 469 -18.27 -2.38 -9.22
N TYR A 470 -17.91 -3.32 -8.34
CA TYR A 470 -18.87 -4.31 -7.84
C TYR A 470 -20.03 -3.66 -7.09
N PHE A 471 -19.76 -2.62 -6.30
CA PHE A 471 -20.81 -1.90 -5.57
C PHE A 471 -21.83 -1.27 -6.53
N LEU A 472 -21.36 -0.59 -7.57
CA LEU A 472 -22.22 -0.02 -8.61
C LEU A 472 -22.98 -1.11 -9.38
N GLY A 473 -22.33 -2.22 -9.75
CA GLY A 473 -22.99 -3.34 -10.42
C GLY A 473 -24.09 -3.98 -9.57
N GLU A 474 -23.85 -4.17 -8.27
CA GLU A 474 -24.84 -4.71 -7.34
C GLU A 474 -26.03 -3.75 -7.11
N LEU A 475 -25.80 -2.44 -7.12
CA LEU A 475 -26.88 -1.44 -7.09
C LEU A 475 -27.73 -1.51 -8.36
N PHE A 476 -27.08 -1.51 -9.53
CA PHE A 476 -27.75 -1.61 -10.82
C PHE A 476 -28.62 -2.86 -10.93
N ARG A 477 -28.09 -4.03 -10.53
CA ARG A 477 -28.83 -5.31 -10.49
C ARG A 477 -30.10 -5.26 -9.64
N ARG A 478 -30.15 -4.37 -8.64
CA ARG A 478 -31.30 -4.21 -7.73
C ARG A 478 -32.25 -3.09 -8.16
N GLY A 479 -32.12 -2.60 -9.39
CA GLY A 479 -33.00 -1.58 -9.97
C GLY A 479 -32.70 -0.17 -9.48
N VAL A 480 -31.53 0.09 -8.89
CA VAL A 480 -31.10 1.45 -8.56
C VAL A 480 -30.54 2.09 -9.83
N GLU A 481 -31.00 3.30 -10.15
CA GLU A 481 -30.45 4.10 -11.25
C GLU A 481 -29.04 4.57 -10.89
N VAL A 482 -28.02 3.89 -11.41
CA VAL A 482 -26.62 4.19 -11.09
C VAL A 482 -26.09 5.26 -12.06
N PRO A 483 -25.54 6.39 -11.56
CA PRO A 483 -24.95 7.40 -12.42
C PRO A 483 -23.70 6.88 -13.13
N SER A 484 -23.44 7.39 -14.34
CA SER A 484 -22.21 7.11 -15.07
C SER A 484 -20.97 7.42 -14.22
N SER A 485 -19.99 6.52 -14.28
CA SER A 485 -18.89 6.46 -13.32
C SER A 485 -17.61 6.00 -14.00
N HIS A 486 -16.59 6.86 -14.03
CA HIS A 486 -15.33 6.60 -14.73
C HIS A 486 -14.14 6.83 -13.80
N LEU A 487 -12.99 6.21 -14.06
CA LEU A 487 -11.73 6.56 -13.41
C LEU A 487 -10.69 6.99 -14.46
N LEU A 488 -9.93 8.03 -14.15
CA LEU A 488 -8.76 8.41 -14.93
C LEU A 488 -7.51 7.82 -14.26
N ARG A 489 -6.79 6.94 -14.95
CA ARG A 489 -5.53 6.36 -14.48
C ARG A 489 -4.34 7.14 -14.99
N ILE A 490 -3.38 7.38 -14.11
CA ILE A 490 -2.13 8.08 -14.42
C ILE A 490 -0.96 7.12 -14.27
N ARG A 491 -0.15 6.99 -15.33
CA ARG A 491 1.00 6.09 -15.41
C ARG A 491 2.28 6.92 -15.53
N ILE A 492 3.06 6.98 -14.45
CA ILE A 492 4.36 7.65 -14.46
C ILE A 492 5.43 6.83 -15.20
N ASN A 493 5.30 5.51 -15.20
CA ASN A 493 6.24 4.58 -15.83
C ASN A 493 7.69 4.85 -15.38
N LEU A 494 7.92 5.01 -14.07
CA LEU A 494 9.22 5.39 -13.51
C LEU A 494 10.35 4.49 -14.03
N LEU A 495 10.16 3.17 -13.93
CA LEU A 495 11.20 2.19 -14.27
C LEU A 495 11.50 2.17 -15.76
N ASP A 496 10.49 2.33 -16.61
CA ASP A 496 10.65 2.41 -18.07
C ASP A 496 11.37 3.71 -18.50
N ASN A 497 11.23 4.76 -17.68
CA ASN A 497 11.85 6.07 -17.90
C ASN A 497 13.18 6.24 -17.15
N LEU A 498 13.64 5.28 -16.33
CA LEU A 498 14.92 5.37 -15.59
C LEU A 498 16.11 5.65 -16.51
N LYS A 499 16.08 5.20 -17.77
CA LYS A 499 17.05 5.54 -18.82
C LYS A 499 17.33 7.05 -18.99
N TYR A 500 16.43 7.93 -18.55
CA TYR A 500 16.61 9.39 -18.61
C TYR A 500 17.31 9.97 -17.37
N LEU A 501 17.67 9.15 -16.38
CA LEU A 501 18.44 9.57 -15.20
C LEU A 501 19.92 9.87 -15.54
N GLY A 502 20.34 9.64 -16.79
CA GLY A 502 21.72 9.81 -17.27
C GLY A 502 22.64 8.67 -16.82
N ASP A 503 23.96 8.86 -16.96
CA ASP A 503 24.99 7.83 -16.76
C ASP A 503 25.31 7.53 -15.28
N THR A 504 24.29 7.54 -14.41
CA THR A 504 24.47 7.24 -12.99
C THR A 504 24.24 5.76 -12.71
N GLU A 505 25.28 5.02 -12.38
CA GLU A 505 25.12 3.67 -11.83
C GLU A 505 24.34 3.70 -10.50
N ILE A 506 23.31 2.85 -10.43
CA ILE A 506 22.46 2.70 -9.25
C ILE A 506 22.87 1.45 -8.49
N ILE A 507 23.10 1.59 -7.19
CA ILE A 507 23.32 0.47 -6.27
C ILE A 507 21.96 -0.10 -5.88
N LEU A 508 21.76 -1.39 -6.14
CA LEU A 508 20.50 -2.06 -5.91
C LEU A 508 20.41 -2.68 -4.50
N PRO A 509 19.20 -2.74 -3.92
CA PRO A 509 18.97 -3.51 -2.71
C PRO A 509 19.16 -5.01 -2.96
N LYS A 510 19.38 -5.78 -1.88
CA LYS A 510 19.81 -7.18 -2.00
C LYS A 510 18.83 -8.02 -2.82
N TYR A 511 17.52 -7.85 -2.60
CA TYR A 511 16.49 -8.62 -3.31
C TYR A 511 16.48 -8.39 -4.84
N LEU A 512 16.87 -7.21 -5.33
CA LEU A 512 17.02 -6.93 -6.76
C LEU A 512 18.39 -7.34 -7.27
N SER A 513 19.43 -7.21 -6.45
CA SER A 513 20.82 -7.46 -6.87
C SER A 513 21.08 -8.89 -7.36
N ILE A 514 20.25 -9.85 -6.93
CA ILE A 514 20.27 -11.24 -7.41
C ILE A 514 20.01 -11.32 -8.92
N PHE A 515 19.13 -10.44 -9.43
CA PHE A 515 18.68 -10.48 -10.81
C PHE A 515 19.48 -9.55 -11.72
N PHE A 516 19.83 -8.38 -11.21
CA PHE A 516 20.42 -7.28 -11.99
C PHE A 516 21.90 -7.00 -11.65
N GLY A 517 22.48 -7.67 -10.65
CA GLY A 517 23.80 -7.35 -10.11
C GLY A 517 23.76 -6.29 -9.00
N GLU A 518 24.88 -6.08 -8.30
CA GLU A 518 24.91 -5.13 -7.18
C GLU A 518 24.72 -3.67 -7.61
N THR A 519 25.17 -3.35 -8.83
CA THR A 519 25.02 -2.07 -9.48
C THR A 519 24.45 -2.27 -10.87
N VAL A 520 23.62 -1.35 -11.31
CA VAL A 520 22.98 -1.41 -12.62
C VAL A 520 23.03 -0.05 -13.30
N ASP A 521 23.19 -0.06 -14.62
CA ASP A 521 22.96 1.11 -15.45
C ASP A 521 21.44 1.36 -15.58
N PRO A 522 20.95 2.61 -15.43
CA PRO A 522 19.52 2.91 -15.48
C PRO A 522 18.84 2.51 -16.80
N LYS A 523 19.56 2.61 -17.92
CA LYS A 523 19.04 2.24 -19.25
C LYS A 523 18.92 0.73 -19.38
N ASP A 524 19.92 -0.03 -18.93
CA ASP A 524 19.85 -1.50 -18.91
C ASP A 524 18.71 -2.00 -18.00
N PHE A 525 18.52 -1.36 -16.85
CA PHE A 525 17.42 -1.67 -15.95
C PHE A 525 16.05 -1.42 -16.61
N SER A 526 15.87 -0.25 -17.25
CA SER A 526 14.63 0.09 -17.97
C SER A 526 14.24 -0.94 -19.02
N TYR A 527 15.19 -1.55 -19.71
CA TYR A 527 14.91 -2.54 -20.75
C TYR A 527 14.67 -3.96 -20.23
N SER A 528 15.19 -4.31 -19.07
CA SER A 528 15.23 -5.71 -18.61
C SER A 528 14.23 -6.04 -17.51
N TRP A 529 13.76 -5.05 -16.74
CA TRP A 529 13.01 -5.32 -15.50
C TRP A 529 11.72 -6.11 -15.73
N ARG A 530 10.99 -5.85 -16.83
CA ARG A 530 9.74 -6.55 -17.16
C ARG A 530 9.97 -8.03 -17.47
N ASN A 531 11.05 -8.33 -18.18
CA ASN A 531 11.40 -9.72 -18.50
C ASN A 531 11.75 -10.50 -17.23
N ILE A 532 12.46 -9.87 -16.28
CA ILE A 532 12.74 -10.48 -14.98
C ILE A 532 11.46 -10.75 -14.20
N VAL A 533 10.53 -9.79 -14.17
CA VAL A 533 9.23 -9.98 -13.52
C VAL A 533 8.44 -11.13 -14.17
N ASP A 534 8.42 -11.23 -15.50
CA ASP A 534 7.78 -12.33 -16.23
C ASP A 534 8.42 -13.70 -15.93
N THR A 535 9.76 -13.79 -15.90
CA THR A 535 10.46 -15.03 -15.48
C THR A 535 10.11 -15.41 -14.04
N ILE A 536 10.03 -14.43 -13.14
CA ILE A 536 9.64 -14.66 -11.74
C ILE A 536 8.21 -15.15 -11.65
N ASP A 537 7.28 -14.55 -12.39
CA ASP A 537 5.87 -14.94 -12.42
C ASP A 537 5.69 -16.39 -12.86
N LYS A 538 6.37 -16.79 -13.94
CA LYS A 538 6.37 -18.17 -14.41
C LYS A 538 6.96 -19.14 -13.39
N PHE A 539 7.97 -18.72 -12.61
CA PHE A 539 8.52 -19.56 -11.54
C PHE A 539 7.58 -19.66 -10.34
N LEU A 540 6.90 -18.58 -9.97
CA LEU A 540 5.89 -18.58 -8.91
C LEU A 540 4.68 -19.47 -9.26
N GLU A 541 4.33 -19.61 -10.54
CA GLU A 541 3.32 -20.57 -11.02
C GLU A 541 3.72 -22.04 -10.79
N ILE A 542 5.01 -22.36 -10.85
CA ILE A 542 5.50 -23.70 -10.45
C ILE A 542 5.26 -23.90 -8.95
N ILE A 543 5.53 -22.86 -8.15
CA ILE A 543 5.34 -22.90 -6.69
C ILE A 543 3.86 -23.02 -6.34
N SER A 544 2.95 -22.32 -7.03
CA SER A 544 1.50 -22.38 -6.75
C SER A 544 0.92 -23.79 -6.88
N ASN A 545 1.55 -24.62 -7.70
CA ASN A 545 1.18 -26.01 -7.89
C ASN A 545 1.88 -26.98 -6.91
N THR A 546 2.73 -26.50 -6.01
CA THR A 546 3.52 -27.31 -5.06
C THR A 546 2.81 -27.48 -3.72
N GLN A 547 2.58 -28.72 -3.28
CA GLN A 547 2.05 -29.00 -1.94
C GLN A 547 3.16 -29.03 -0.86
N GLN A 548 2.80 -28.91 0.43
CA GLN A 548 3.76 -28.93 1.54
C GLN A 548 4.77 -30.10 1.47
N GLY A 549 4.26 -31.30 1.19
CA GLY A 549 5.07 -32.51 1.08
C GLY A 549 5.85 -32.63 -0.22
N GLU A 550 5.71 -31.72 -1.18
CA GLU A 550 6.37 -31.78 -2.49
C GLU A 550 7.60 -30.86 -2.58
N TYR A 551 7.80 -29.95 -1.61
CA TYR A 551 8.94 -29.01 -1.63
C TYR A 551 10.31 -29.67 -1.66
N PHE A 552 10.46 -30.87 -1.09
CA PHE A 552 11.72 -31.61 -1.20
C PHE A 552 11.94 -32.16 -2.62
N HIS A 553 10.88 -32.51 -3.36
CA HIS A 553 10.99 -32.89 -4.77
C HIS A 553 11.33 -31.68 -5.64
N LEU A 554 10.69 -30.55 -5.39
CA LEU A 554 11.02 -29.29 -6.04
C LEU A 554 12.49 -28.90 -5.79
N ALA A 555 12.99 -29.02 -4.55
CA ALA A 555 14.38 -28.78 -4.22
C ALA A 555 15.34 -29.64 -5.06
N LYS A 556 15.05 -30.94 -5.18
CA LYS A 556 15.85 -31.84 -6.00
C LYS A 556 15.87 -31.45 -7.47
N ILE A 557 14.72 -31.03 -8.01
CA ILE A 557 14.64 -30.58 -9.40
C ILE A 557 15.43 -29.29 -9.58
N ILE A 558 15.29 -28.31 -8.69
CA ILE A 558 16.07 -27.06 -8.74
C ILE A 558 17.56 -27.37 -8.78
N LEU A 559 18.05 -28.19 -7.86
CA LEU A 559 19.48 -28.51 -7.79
C LEU A 559 19.98 -29.28 -9.02
N ALA A 560 19.19 -30.20 -9.56
CA ALA A 560 19.52 -30.94 -10.78
C ALA A 560 19.54 -30.03 -12.02
N GLU A 561 18.53 -29.19 -12.20
CA GLU A 561 18.45 -28.27 -13.35
C GLU A 561 19.49 -27.13 -13.25
N LYS A 562 20.00 -26.85 -12.05
CA LYS A 562 21.17 -25.99 -11.81
C LYS A 562 22.52 -26.70 -11.96
N GLY A 563 22.54 -28.01 -12.26
CA GLY A 563 23.76 -28.78 -12.46
C GLY A 563 24.58 -29.03 -11.19
N ILE A 564 23.97 -28.92 -10.01
CA ILE A 564 24.66 -29.01 -8.72
C ILE A 564 24.80 -30.46 -8.24
N ILE A 565 23.83 -31.31 -8.58
CA ILE A 565 23.79 -32.73 -8.21
C ILE A 565 22.99 -33.55 -9.21
N ASP A 566 23.36 -34.82 -9.34
CA ASP A 566 22.55 -35.86 -9.94
C ASP A 566 21.93 -36.74 -8.84
N PHE A 567 20.60 -36.93 -8.88
CA PHE A 567 19.88 -37.76 -7.92
C PHE A 567 19.30 -39.01 -8.54
N GLU A 568 19.22 -40.08 -7.74
CA GLU A 568 18.38 -41.23 -8.05
C GLU A 568 16.91 -40.85 -8.14
N ARG A 569 16.31 -41.21 -9.28
CA ARG A 569 14.97 -40.75 -9.69
C ARG A 569 13.89 -41.66 -9.12
N SER A 570 13.47 -41.41 -7.88
CA SER A 570 12.32 -42.11 -7.29
C SER A 570 11.02 -41.89 -8.10
N HIS A 571 10.07 -42.82 -8.04
CA HIS A 571 8.78 -42.69 -8.74
C HIS A 571 8.03 -41.39 -8.39
N LYS A 572 8.04 -40.97 -7.10
CA LYS A 572 7.42 -39.71 -6.67
C LYS A 572 8.12 -38.47 -7.26
N TYR A 573 9.45 -38.51 -7.37
CA TYR A 573 10.22 -37.46 -8.05
C TYR A 573 9.86 -37.36 -9.53
N LEU A 574 9.79 -38.48 -10.24
CA LEU A 574 9.44 -38.51 -11.66
C LEU A 574 8.01 -38.00 -11.89
N LYS A 575 7.05 -38.42 -11.06
CA LYS A 575 5.67 -37.94 -11.11
C LYS A 575 5.59 -36.43 -10.91
N TYR A 576 6.36 -35.89 -9.96
CA TYR A 576 6.41 -34.45 -9.74
C TYR A 576 7.13 -33.70 -10.88
N LYS A 577 8.20 -34.26 -11.43
CA LYS A 577 8.89 -33.69 -12.61
C LYS A 577 7.95 -33.61 -13.83
N GLU A 578 7.14 -34.64 -14.05
CA GLU A 578 6.14 -34.67 -15.11
C GLU A 578 5.06 -33.59 -14.91
N LYS A 579 4.62 -33.38 -13.66
CA LYS A 579 3.66 -32.33 -13.29
C LYS A 579 4.13 -30.92 -13.68
N ILE A 580 5.44 -30.66 -13.66
CA ILE A 580 6.01 -29.34 -13.96
C ILE A 580 6.81 -29.30 -15.27
N LYS A 581 6.70 -30.33 -16.13
CA LYS A 581 7.58 -30.52 -17.30
C LYS A 581 7.65 -29.32 -18.24
N ASN A 582 6.51 -28.66 -18.45
CA ASN A 582 6.38 -27.51 -19.35
C ASN A 582 7.05 -26.25 -18.79
N SER A 583 7.43 -26.25 -17.50
CA SER A 583 7.99 -25.10 -16.79
C SER A 583 9.43 -25.34 -16.34
N ILE A 584 10.04 -26.50 -16.68
CA ILE A 584 11.41 -26.84 -16.26
C ILE A 584 12.44 -25.82 -16.80
N GLY A 585 12.25 -25.30 -18.02
CA GLY A 585 13.15 -24.29 -18.60
C GLY A 585 13.31 -23.06 -17.70
N ILE A 586 12.22 -22.62 -17.07
CA ILE A 586 12.20 -21.46 -16.16
C ILE A 586 13.06 -21.70 -14.92
N ILE A 587 13.16 -22.95 -14.43
CA ILE A 587 14.03 -23.30 -13.31
C ILE A 587 15.50 -23.08 -13.65
N LYS A 588 15.91 -23.29 -14.90
CA LYS A 588 17.27 -23.01 -15.35
C LYS A 588 17.54 -21.52 -15.42
N GLU A 589 16.58 -20.74 -15.88
CA GLU A 589 16.69 -19.29 -16.08
C GLU A 589 16.68 -18.49 -14.79
N ILE A 590 15.84 -18.86 -13.81
CA ILE A 590 15.67 -18.08 -12.58
C ILE A 590 16.99 -17.99 -11.78
N LYS A 591 17.43 -16.78 -11.44
CA LYS A 591 18.66 -16.61 -10.64
C LYS A 591 18.39 -16.93 -9.18
N ILE A 592 19.19 -17.84 -8.61
CA ILE A 592 19.16 -18.23 -7.19
C ILE A 592 20.60 -18.18 -6.67
N PRO A 593 20.88 -17.51 -5.54
CA PRO A 593 22.23 -17.43 -4.98
C PRO A 593 22.87 -18.79 -4.68
N MET A 594 24.19 -18.89 -4.83
CA MET A 594 24.90 -20.16 -4.61
C MET A 594 24.84 -20.61 -3.16
N GLU A 595 24.89 -19.68 -2.21
CA GLU A 595 24.80 -19.98 -0.77
C GLU A 595 23.46 -20.64 -0.43
N PHE A 596 22.38 -20.22 -1.09
CA PHE A 596 21.08 -20.87 -0.96
C PHE A 596 21.10 -22.29 -1.53
N LEU A 597 21.67 -22.48 -2.72
CA LEU A 597 21.69 -23.78 -3.39
C LEU A 597 22.57 -24.80 -2.65
N GLU A 598 23.73 -24.39 -2.13
CA GLU A 598 24.59 -25.26 -1.32
C GLU A 598 23.92 -25.67 0.00
N GLU A 599 23.28 -24.74 0.70
CA GLU A 599 22.53 -25.09 1.92
C GLU A 599 21.36 -26.03 1.58
N LEU A 600 20.62 -25.77 0.50
CA LEU A 600 19.53 -26.64 0.07
C LEU A 600 20.03 -28.05 -0.25
N LYS A 601 21.18 -28.18 -0.92
CA LYS A 601 21.85 -29.46 -1.19
C LYS A 601 22.21 -30.18 0.10
N ASN A 602 22.85 -29.50 1.05
CA ASN A 602 23.25 -30.07 2.33
C ASN A 602 22.04 -30.59 3.11
N LEU A 603 20.94 -29.83 3.15
CA LEU A 603 19.70 -30.23 3.83
C LEU A 603 19.06 -31.46 3.18
N ILE A 604 19.07 -31.55 1.85
CA ILE A 604 18.53 -32.71 1.14
C ILE A 604 19.37 -33.96 1.42
N TYR A 605 20.71 -33.85 1.35
CA TYR A 605 21.62 -34.97 1.61
C TYR A 605 21.48 -35.49 3.04
N GLU A 606 21.52 -34.60 4.03
CA GLU A 606 21.36 -34.98 5.44
C GLU A 606 19.98 -35.59 5.70
N ARG A 607 18.93 -35.08 5.05
CA ARG A 607 17.59 -35.65 5.17
C ARG A 607 17.54 -37.09 4.63
N GLU A 608 18.17 -37.37 3.50
CA GLU A 608 18.23 -38.72 2.94
C GLU A 608 18.99 -39.68 3.84
N LYS A 609 20.12 -39.24 4.40
CA LYS A 609 20.89 -40.02 5.37
C LYS A 609 20.05 -40.38 6.60
N ILE A 610 19.31 -39.41 7.15
CA ILE A 610 18.40 -39.66 8.29
C ILE A 610 17.26 -40.62 7.91
N LEU A 611 16.68 -40.48 6.72
CA LEU A 611 15.63 -41.40 6.25
C LEU A 611 16.13 -42.83 6.06
N ASN A 612 17.36 -43.02 5.57
CA ASN A 612 17.96 -44.34 5.44
C ASN A 612 18.19 -44.98 6.81
N LEU A 613 18.75 -44.23 7.76
CA LEU A 613 18.91 -44.69 9.15
C LEU A 613 17.59 -45.08 9.82
N LEU A 614 16.51 -44.31 9.58
CA LEU A 614 15.17 -44.63 10.08
C LEU A 614 14.60 -45.92 9.45
N ARG A 615 14.86 -46.16 8.16
CA ARG A 615 14.45 -47.40 7.47
C ARG A 615 15.22 -48.62 7.99
N GLU A 616 16.51 -48.47 8.27
CA GLU A 616 17.36 -49.52 8.82
C GLU A 616 16.95 -49.89 10.25
N ARG A 617 16.67 -48.90 11.11
CA ARG A 617 16.36 -49.11 12.54
C ARG A 617 14.89 -49.47 12.82
N LYS A 618 13.97 -49.28 11.87
CA LYS A 618 12.53 -49.62 11.97
C LYS A 618 11.91 -49.24 13.34
N LYS A 619 11.38 -50.22 14.09
CA LYS A 619 10.70 -50.03 15.39
C LYS A 619 11.63 -49.59 16.54
N ASN A 620 12.96 -49.68 16.38
CA ASN A 620 13.95 -49.28 17.38
C ASN A 620 14.53 -47.87 17.11
N SER A 621 13.86 -47.08 16.26
CA SER A 621 14.31 -45.73 15.92
C SER A 621 14.15 -44.77 17.10
N ASP A 622 15.24 -44.11 17.47
CA ASP A 622 15.25 -43.10 18.54
C ASP A 622 14.47 -41.84 18.12
N LYS A 623 13.74 -41.25 19.08
CA LYS A 623 13.01 -39.99 18.92
C LYS A 623 13.91 -38.87 18.37
N SER A 624 15.19 -38.87 18.74
CA SER A 624 16.17 -37.90 18.26
C SER A 624 16.35 -37.88 16.73
N LEU A 625 16.17 -39.02 16.04
CA LEU A 625 16.24 -39.09 14.58
C LEU A 625 15.00 -38.47 13.91
N PHE A 626 13.82 -38.65 14.50
CA PHE A 626 12.59 -38.00 14.05
C PHE A 626 12.66 -36.49 14.24
N ASP A 627 13.13 -36.02 15.40
CA ASP A 627 13.31 -34.59 15.68
C ASP A 627 14.29 -33.93 14.71
N LYS A 628 15.39 -34.63 14.35
CA LYS A 628 16.34 -34.19 13.32
C LYS A 628 15.69 -34.10 11.94
N ARG A 629 14.92 -35.11 11.52
CA ARG A 629 14.20 -35.08 10.24
C ARG A 629 13.25 -33.88 10.19
N ASP A 630 12.48 -33.67 11.26
CA ASP A 630 11.49 -32.59 11.32
C ASP A 630 12.16 -31.20 11.26
N LEU A 631 13.32 -31.02 11.90
CA LEU A 631 14.13 -29.80 11.78
C LEU A 631 14.65 -29.59 10.34
N LEU A 632 15.12 -30.64 9.66
CA LEU A 632 15.59 -30.53 8.27
C LEU A 632 14.44 -30.16 7.33
N GLU A 633 13.27 -30.79 7.47
CA GLU A 633 12.08 -30.46 6.69
C GLU A 633 11.60 -29.03 6.98
N TYR A 634 11.67 -28.59 8.23
CA TYR A 634 11.40 -27.22 8.62
C TYR A 634 12.34 -26.23 7.94
N LYS A 635 13.65 -26.49 7.95
CA LYS A 635 14.66 -25.65 7.28
C LYS A 635 14.41 -25.54 5.78
N ILE A 636 14.07 -26.65 5.10
CA ILE A 636 13.72 -26.65 3.68
C ILE A 636 12.50 -25.75 3.43
N LEU A 637 11.42 -25.93 4.19
CA LEU A 637 10.22 -25.09 4.06
C LEU A 637 10.52 -23.61 4.35
N PHE A 638 11.38 -23.32 5.32
CA PHE A 638 11.79 -21.97 5.64
C PHE A 638 12.59 -21.33 4.50
N LEU A 639 13.55 -22.04 3.91
CA LEU A 639 14.29 -21.59 2.72
C LEU A 639 13.33 -21.26 1.57
N PHE A 640 12.37 -22.14 1.26
CA PHE A 640 11.38 -21.86 0.23
C PHE A 640 10.51 -20.67 0.55
N GLY A 641 10.09 -20.50 1.81
CA GLY A 641 9.38 -19.30 2.22
C GLY A 641 10.20 -18.04 1.93
N VAL A 642 11.50 -18.05 2.25
CA VAL A 642 12.39 -16.90 2.01
C VAL A 642 12.58 -16.65 0.51
N LEU A 643 12.72 -17.70 -0.30
CA LEU A 643 12.78 -17.60 -1.75
C LEU A 643 11.48 -16.99 -2.31
N ILE A 644 10.32 -17.51 -1.93
CA ILE A 644 9.00 -17.00 -2.33
C ILE A 644 8.88 -15.52 -1.97
N ARG A 645 9.26 -15.16 -0.74
CA ARG A 645 9.27 -13.76 -0.32
C ARG A 645 10.16 -12.90 -1.22
N GLY A 646 11.39 -13.32 -1.47
CA GLY A 646 12.34 -12.57 -2.31
C GLY A 646 11.78 -12.32 -3.71
N LEU A 647 11.16 -13.35 -4.31
CA LEU A 647 10.53 -13.29 -5.62
C LEU A 647 9.31 -12.35 -5.64
N LEU A 648 8.41 -12.49 -4.66
CA LEU A 648 7.26 -11.59 -4.50
C LEU A 648 7.69 -10.14 -4.30
N LEU A 649 8.75 -9.89 -3.51
CA LEU A 649 9.28 -8.54 -3.37
C LEU A 649 9.74 -7.95 -4.70
N VAL A 650 10.42 -8.72 -5.56
CA VAL A 650 10.82 -8.22 -6.89
C VAL A 650 9.60 -7.89 -7.72
N LYS A 651 8.69 -8.85 -7.88
CA LYS A 651 7.48 -8.71 -8.70
C LYS A 651 6.65 -7.50 -8.25
N GLU A 652 6.18 -7.54 -7.01
CA GLU A 652 5.21 -6.58 -6.50
C GLU A 652 5.83 -5.19 -6.34
N SER A 653 7.08 -5.10 -5.85
CA SER A 653 7.72 -3.80 -5.63
C SER A 653 8.08 -3.10 -6.94
N LEU A 654 8.58 -3.82 -7.96
CA LEU A 654 8.91 -3.17 -9.24
C LEU A 654 7.65 -2.68 -9.95
N ILE A 655 6.59 -3.49 -9.98
CA ILE A 655 5.28 -3.09 -10.51
C ILE A 655 4.76 -1.86 -9.76
N TYR A 656 4.81 -1.87 -8.43
CA TYR A 656 4.36 -0.77 -7.59
C TYR A 656 5.13 0.53 -7.81
N ILE A 657 6.46 0.47 -7.71
CA ILE A 657 7.37 1.62 -7.85
C ILE A 657 7.27 2.26 -9.23
N ASN A 658 7.02 1.46 -10.27
CA ASN A 658 6.84 1.97 -11.63
C ASN A 658 5.69 2.98 -11.74
N TYR A 659 4.66 2.83 -10.90
CA TYR A 659 3.45 3.65 -10.97
C TYR A 659 3.23 4.56 -9.77
N ARG A 660 3.83 4.25 -8.60
CA ARG A 660 3.68 5.02 -7.36
C ARG A 660 5.03 5.48 -6.77
N PRO A 661 5.86 6.21 -7.52
CA PRO A 661 7.15 6.65 -7.01
C PRO A 661 7.02 7.81 -6.02
N TYR A 662 7.96 7.92 -5.08
CA TYR A 662 8.02 9.05 -4.15
C TYR A 662 8.54 10.32 -4.84
N SER A 663 7.66 11.30 -5.04
CA SER A 663 7.93 12.62 -5.63
C SER A 663 9.08 13.32 -4.93
N LEU A 664 9.14 13.27 -3.59
CA LEU A 664 10.25 13.86 -2.85
C LEU A 664 11.59 13.21 -3.22
N ILE A 665 11.64 11.88 -3.33
CA ILE A 665 12.86 11.17 -3.73
C ILE A 665 13.23 11.51 -5.17
N LEU A 666 12.26 11.56 -6.09
CA LEU A 666 12.48 11.92 -7.48
C LEU A 666 13.01 13.36 -7.62
N TYR A 667 12.47 14.31 -6.85
CA TYR A 667 12.96 15.68 -6.82
C TYR A 667 14.41 15.76 -6.34
N LEU A 668 14.78 14.96 -5.32
CA LEU A 668 16.16 14.92 -4.82
C LEU A 668 17.15 14.43 -5.89
N LEU A 669 16.75 13.49 -6.75
CA LEU A 669 17.57 12.99 -7.85
C LEU A 669 17.86 14.10 -8.87
N GLY A 670 16.82 14.78 -9.35
CA GLY A 670 17.02 15.98 -10.14
C GLY A 670 15.81 16.46 -10.92
N ASP A 671 15.86 17.75 -11.21
CA ASP A 671 14.80 18.53 -11.83
C ASP A 671 14.46 18.02 -13.23
N ASP A 672 15.48 17.79 -14.07
CA ASP A 672 15.29 17.34 -15.46
C ASP A 672 14.64 15.96 -15.52
N PHE A 673 15.07 15.05 -14.63
CA PHE A 673 14.48 13.72 -14.55
C PHE A 673 13.02 13.78 -14.08
N PHE A 674 12.72 14.59 -13.05
CA PHE A 674 11.35 14.80 -12.59
C PHE A 674 10.45 15.33 -13.71
N LYS A 675 10.90 16.38 -14.42
CA LYS A 675 10.16 16.96 -15.55
C LYS A 675 9.95 15.97 -16.69
N THR A 676 10.97 15.16 -16.98
CA THR A 676 10.87 14.10 -17.99
C THR A 676 9.78 13.09 -17.66
N LEU A 677 9.70 12.66 -16.39
CA LEU A 677 8.64 11.76 -15.93
C LEU A 677 7.25 12.38 -16.03
N VAL A 678 7.12 13.67 -15.68
CA VAL A 678 5.86 14.42 -15.82
C VAL A 678 5.43 14.50 -17.28
N ASN A 679 6.35 14.81 -18.21
CA ASN A 679 6.07 14.95 -19.63
C ASN A 679 5.71 13.61 -20.29
N ASN A 680 6.36 12.53 -19.86
CA ASN A 680 6.16 11.17 -20.38
C ASN A 680 5.03 10.40 -19.66
N ALA A 681 4.33 11.04 -18.73
CA ALA A 681 3.20 10.41 -18.04
C ALA A 681 2.10 10.04 -19.05
N GLN A 682 1.55 8.85 -18.89
CA GLN A 682 0.47 8.34 -19.73
C GLN A 682 -0.85 8.30 -18.99
N PHE A 683 -1.95 8.38 -19.75
CA PHE A 683 -3.30 8.39 -19.23
C PHE A 683 -4.14 7.29 -19.87
N ASN A 684 -5.05 6.73 -19.10
CA ASN A 684 -6.07 5.81 -19.61
C ASN A 684 -7.37 5.97 -18.81
N LEU A 685 -8.50 5.63 -19.41
CA LEU A 685 -9.81 5.69 -18.77
C LEU A 685 -10.27 4.28 -18.41
N GLU A 686 -10.74 4.08 -17.18
CA GLU A 686 -11.54 2.93 -16.80
C GLU A 686 -13.03 3.30 -16.93
N GLU A 687 -13.72 2.63 -17.85
CA GLU A 687 -15.14 2.81 -18.13
C GLU A 687 -15.93 1.56 -17.72
N ILE A 688 -16.98 1.74 -16.92
CA ILE A 688 -17.88 0.66 -16.51
C ILE A 688 -19.09 0.64 -17.43
N LYS A 689 -19.42 -0.55 -17.92
CA LYS A 689 -20.62 -0.82 -18.71
C LYS A 689 -21.47 -1.85 -17.99
N PHE A 690 -22.70 -1.48 -17.64
CA PHE A 690 -23.65 -2.41 -17.02
C PHE A 690 -24.23 -3.36 -18.07
N LYS A 691 -24.41 -4.62 -17.70
CA LYS A 691 -25.03 -5.65 -18.54
C LYS A 691 -26.54 -5.57 -18.37
N THR A 692 -27.26 -5.42 -19.48
CA THR A 692 -28.73 -5.39 -19.53
C THR A 692 -29.34 -6.77 -19.38
#